data_AF-A0A2P8WGV8-F1
#
_entry.id   AF-A0A2P8WGV8-F1
#
_cell.length_a   1.000
_cell.length_b   1.000
_cell.length_c   1.000
_cell.angle_alpha   90.00
_cell.angle_beta   90.00
_cell.angle_gamma   90.00
#
_symmetry.space_group_name_H-M   'P 1'
#
loop_
_entity.id
_entity.type
_entity.pdbx_description
1 polymer ?
#
loop_
_entity_poly.entity_id
_entity_poly.type
_entity_poly.pdbx_seq_one_letter_code
_entity_poly.pdbx_strand_id
1 'polypeptide(L)'
;MATQSAPTSSNGIIFIDGAVADAESLIENQPPGLEVVLLDSAKDGIDQITDALQSRSSVDSVHIVSHGDTARLFLGSTVLDTDSLSAYSSNLQQWRSFLSEDADVLLYGCDVGQGLDGQLFLNQLSSLTGADIAASDDITGSSGDWELEQTTGQIENPLAFSQAALDEYSGNLKIITVTSASDRGAGSLRAAIAQAADGDTIRFASTLANKTIKLTSGELYIDKDLTIDATGVANLKVSGENKSQVFQVGLAANPVSAILKNLTIVNGNPRPGESGGGIHVGNFGAITLIDCQLNNNKADRGGALQLGSGVQATIIGCSFDGNDGSRANNGFSGGAISTNSAGGAGGPGFLVIENSRFTNNKGYNGGAVYNISNPVTIKNSVFLNNSATGNGGGAIFSDGAGPSGPGTTSGGTVQIENSWFENNQAKGGGGALFIWGYGKDKLAVEDTTILDNTVTRSARNLARGGGIEANGGQITLRNVAIADNVADSQGGGFWVQTKLAVDITNSTFSGNRAIVDAGGALFLNTADETPVNIVNSTIAYNEAGRANGALWTNAKNSDDVTLRNSIVAFNRAGDHNQHQVGFTLRDGGGNIEYPAPTGRYIRVTPNSRIIDPQIGALTQIGDDWVHPLLPGSPAINKGVSRSNVPSIDQLGLDRDGQPDIGAFEFQTATIQESTVQATTDPITDSQVASDDAIGEYGSLSLNHQWQTVSLDAEYRNPVVIVSDPTFNGGDPAVTRLRNVTGNSFQIRLQEPNYKDGKHVKESVSYLVVEAGDWTLADGTRISAGTRSSSRLTSKGFDAQSLSDFKLTPTVLTQVQTFNGRDWVTTRTTGQSSSGFKFGMEEEEALNRGGHVGETIGWLAIDQGTASDGDTLLQGGTTSRSFDHDRSTVNLAANFEAAPSLIAKLGSYYGSDTANLRLDSITKTSFGVRVQEEQSLDGELSHTNESIAFVALQGKAGVLSGLAV
;
A
#
# COMPACT_ATOMS: atom_id res chain seq x y z
N MET A 1 -9.51 56.86 -15.00
CA MET A 1 -8.14 56.31 -14.88
C MET A 1 -7.31 57.23 -14.01
N ALA A 2 -7.40 57.04 -12.69
CA ALA A 2 -6.32 57.43 -11.79
C ALA A 2 -5.42 56.19 -11.70
N THR A 3 -4.13 56.35 -11.99
CA THR A 3 -3.12 55.33 -11.76
C THR A 3 -3.04 55.08 -10.25
N GLN A 4 -3.46 53.90 -9.79
CA GLN A 4 -3.32 53.48 -8.40
C GLN A 4 -1.82 53.36 -8.09
N SER A 5 -1.32 54.24 -7.23
CA SER A 5 0.05 54.20 -6.73
C SER A 5 0.17 53.10 -5.68
N ALA A 6 1.22 52.27 -5.78
CA ALA A 6 1.53 51.20 -4.84
C ALA A 6 1.58 51.72 -3.38
N PRO A 7 1.06 50.95 -2.40
CA PRO A 7 0.98 51.38 -1.01
C PRO A 7 2.37 51.65 -0.43
N THR A 8 2.57 52.83 0.12
CA THR A 8 3.75 53.15 0.92
C THR A 8 3.53 52.60 2.33
N SER A 9 4.05 51.39 2.57
CA SER A 9 4.12 50.67 3.86
C SER A 9 2.79 50.26 4.54
N SER A 10 2.00 49.37 3.93
CA SER A 10 0.99 48.60 4.67
C SER A 10 1.60 47.28 5.17
N ASN A 11 1.30 46.89 6.41
CA ASN A 11 1.67 45.58 6.95
C ASN A 11 0.62 44.54 6.52
N GLY A 12 0.70 44.09 5.26
CA GLY A 12 -0.30 43.21 4.68
C GLY A 12 0.23 41.84 4.27
N ILE A 13 -0.69 40.86 4.19
CA ILE A 13 -0.40 39.47 3.85
C ILE A 13 -1.41 38.95 2.84
N ILE A 14 -0.92 38.15 1.89
CA ILE A 14 -1.69 37.45 0.87
C ILE A 14 -1.65 35.96 1.18
N PHE A 15 -2.83 35.37 1.32
CA PHE A 15 -3.05 33.94 1.33
C PHE A 15 -3.57 33.53 -0.04
N ILE A 16 -2.88 32.63 -0.71
CA ILE A 16 -3.36 32.04 -1.97
C ILE A 16 -3.66 30.58 -1.71
N ASP A 17 -4.90 30.17 -1.97
CA ASP A 17 -5.30 28.80 -1.86
C ASP A 17 -4.57 27.91 -2.87
N GLY A 18 -4.03 26.77 -2.43
CA GLY A 18 -3.27 25.87 -3.29
C GLY A 18 -4.09 25.17 -4.38
N ALA A 19 -5.41 25.30 -4.39
CA ALA A 19 -6.25 24.84 -5.50
C ALA A 19 -6.47 25.92 -6.58
N VAL A 20 -6.02 27.16 -6.37
CA VAL A 20 -6.02 28.21 -7.40
C VAL A 20 -4.98 27.86 -8.46
N ALA A 21 -5.44 27.54 -9.67
CA ALA A 21 -4.55 27.30 -10.81
C ALA A 21 -3.78 28.57 -11.18
N ASP A 22 -2.54 28.42 -11.66
CA ASP A 22 -1.66 29.52 -12.10
C ASP A 22 -1.42 30.58 -11.00
N ALA A 23 -1.37 30.14 -9.73
CA ALA A 23 -1.04 31.01 -8.60
C ALA A 23 0.36 31.65 -8.75
N GLU A 24 1.29 30.98 -9.42
CA GLU A 24 2.64 31.48 -9.66
C GLU A 24 2.65 32.80 -10.43
N SER A 25 1.78 32.99 -11.43
CA SER A 25 1.72 34.24 -12.20
C SER A 25 1.30 35.44 -11.33
N LEU A 26 0.42 35.20 -10.35
CA LEU A 26 0.03 36.19 -9.33
C LEU A 26 1.18 36.51 -8.38
N ILE A 27 1.98 35.50 -8.01
CA ILE A 27 3.11 35.64 -7.09
C ILE A 27 4.30 36.35 -7.75
N GLU A 28 4.66 35.98 -8.98
CA GLU A 28 5.82 36.53 -9.69
C GLU A 28 5.68 38.03 -9.98
N ASN A 29 4.45 38.50 -10.21
CA ASN A 29 4.14 39.88 -10.59
C ASN A 29 3.51 40.72 -9.46
N GLN A 30 3.62 40.27 -8.21
CA GLN A 30 3.05 41.01 -7.09
C GLN A 30 3.78 42.34 -6.83
N PRO A 31 3.08 43.38 -6.34
CA PRO A 31 3.72 44.60 -5.86
C PRO A 31 4.66 44.31 -4.68
N PRO A 32 5.81 45.01 -4.56
CA PRO A 32 6.68 44.87 -3.40
C PRO A 32 5.99 45.42 -2.14
N GLY A 33 5.97 44.64 -1.06
CA GLY A 33 5.53 45.10 0.26
C GLY A 33 4.56 44.18 1.01
N LEU A 34 3.95 43.20 0.33
CA LEU A 34 3.08 42.20 0.96
C LEU A 34 3.79 40.85 1.11
N GLU A 35 3.53 40.16 2.21
CA GLU A 35 3.98 38.79 2.41
C GLU A 35 3.02 37.81 1.72
N VAL A 36 3.53 36.71 1.15
CA VAL A 36 2.70 35.67 0.52
C VAL A 36 2.82 34.36 1.28
N VAL A 37 1.69 33.74 1.54
CA VAL A 37 1.58 32.38 2.07
C VAL A 37 0.71 31.55 1.12
N LEU A 38 1.29 30.48 0.57
CA LEU A 38 0.54 29.50 -0.21
C LEU A 38 -0.08 28.48 0.76
N LEU A 39 -1.39 28.32 0.72
CA LEU A 39 -2.10 27.36 1.54
C LEU A 39 -2.00 25.96 0.91
N ASP A 40 -1.83 24.95 1.75
CA ASP A 40 -1.92 23.54 1.34
C ASP A 40 -3.39 23.19 1.09
N SER A 41 -3.71 22.85 -0.17
CA SER A 41 -5.06 22.48 -0.60
C SER A 41 -5.66 21.28 0.17
N ALA A 42 -4.82 20.47 0.83
CA ALA A 42 -5.26 19.28 1.57
C ALA A 42 -5.53 19.52 3.06
N LYS A 43 -5.18 20.69 3.61
CA LYS A 43 -5.34 21.03 5.03
C LYS A 43 -6.49 22.00 5.26
N ASP A 44 -6.94 22.17 6.49
CA ASP A 44 -7.96 23.17 6.81
C ASP A 44 -7.42 24.58 6.50
N GLY A 45 -8.11 25.34 5.66
CA GLY A 45 -7.63 26.65 5.23
C GLY A 45 -7.68 27.71 6.32
N ILE A 46 -8.66 27.62 7.23
CA ILE A 46 -8.81 28.58 8.33
C ILE A 46 -7.75 28.35 9.38
N ASP A 47 -7.45 27.10 9.71
CA ASP A 47 -6.36 26.78 10.65
C ASP A 47 -5.01 27.28 10.10
N GLN A 48 -4.72 27.03 8.82
CA GLN A 48 -3.48 27.51 8.19
C GLN A 48 -3.35 29.04 8.21
N ILE A 49 -4.42 29.78 7.91
CA ILE A 49 -4.41 31.24 7.99
C ILE A 49 -4.24 31.70 9.44
N THR A 50 -4.89 31.03 10.39
CA THR A 50 -4.75 31.31 11.83
C THR A 50 -3.30 31.16 12.29
N ASP A 51 -2.69 30.02 11.99
CA ASP A 51 -1.31 29.68 12.36
C ASP A 51 -0.31 30.68 11.77
N ALA A 52 -0.53 31.07 10.51
CA ALA A 52 0.26 32.12 9.90
C ALA A 52 0.09 33.42 10.70
N LEU A 53 -1.14 33.94 10.83
CA LEU A 53 -1.40 35.22 11.48
C LEU A 53 -0.92 35.29 12.93
N GLN A 54 -0.88 34.17 13.66
CA GLN A 54 -0.45 34.12 15.06
C GLN A 54 0.98 34.66 15.29
N SER A 55 1.85 34.56 14.29
CA SER A 55 3.22 35.09 14.36
C SER A 55 3.32 36.60 14.05
N ARG A 56 2.19 37.28 13.81
CA ARG A 56 2.10 38.67 13.34
C ARG A 56 1.26 39.53 14.28
N SER A 57 1.43 40.85 14.18
CA SER A 57 0.66 41.83 14.96
C SER A 57 0.46 43.11 14.15
N SER A 58 -0.69 43.76 14.32
CA SER A 58 -1.05 44.98 13.60
C SER A 58 -1.01 44.79 12.08
N VAL A 59 -1.60 43.70 11.61
CA VAL A 59 -1.78 43.43 10.17
C VAL A 59 -2.88 44.34 9.65
N ASP A 60 -2.56 45.16 8.66
CA ASP A 60 -3.45 46.17 8.08
C ASP A 60 -4.34 45.61 6.97
N SER A 61 -3.87 44.57 6.27
CA SER A 61 -4.66 43.91 5.24
C SER A 61 -4.40 42.41 5.16
N VAL A 62 -5.49 41.64 5.06
CA VAL A 62 -5.46 40.22 4.77
C VAL A 62 -6.13 40.00 3.42
N HIS A 63 -5.37 39.55 2.45
CA HIS A 63 -5.84 39.24 1.10
C HIS A 63 -5.99 37.72 0.99
N ILE A 64 -7.16 37.23 0.60
CA ILE A 64 -7.42 35.78 0.47
C ILE A 64 -7.84 35.50 -0.98
N VAL A 65 -6.98 34.83 -1.72
CA VAL A 65 -7.26 34.37 -3.09
C VAL A 65 -7.66 32.91 -3.06
N SER A 66 -8.88 32.63 -3.50
CA SER A 66 -9.42 31.28 -3.51
C SER A 66 -10.55 31.16 -4.53
N HIS A 67 -10.97 29.94 -4.83
CA HIS A 67 -12.24 29.79 -5.53
C HIS A 67 -13.41 30.22 -4.64
N GLY A 68 -14.45 30.79 -5.26
CA GLY A 68 -15.67 31.26 -4.61
C GLY A 68 -16.95 30.78 -5.31
N ASP A 69 -18.05 30.91 -4.58
CA ASP A 69 -19.43 30.86 -5.05
C ASP A 69 -20.27 31.79 -4.14
N THR A 70 -21.56 31.99 -4.44
CA THR A 70 -22.44 32.83 -3.62
C THR A 70 -22.33 32.51 -2.13
N ALA A 71 -21.91 33.50 -1.33
CA ALA A 71 -21.76 33.43 0.12
C ALA A 71 -20.76 32.36 0.63
N ARG A 72 -19.74 32.01 -0.18
CA ARG A 72 -18.84 30.90 0.13
C ARG A 72 -17.43 31.06 -0.44
N LEU A 73 -16.42 30.69 0.35
CA LEU A 73 -15.02 30.52 -0.07
C LEU A 73 -14.56 29.06 0.08
N PHE A 74 -13.64 28.63 -0.77
CA PHE A 74 -13.03 27.30 -0.72
C PHE A 74 -11.55 27.45 -0.34
N LEU A 75 -11.20 27.13 0.91
CA LEU A 75 -9.89 27.36 1.49
C LEU A 75 -9.31 26.04 1.99
N GLY A 76 -8.33 25.50 1.28
CA GLY A 76 -7.80 24.19 1.52
C GLY A 76 -8.88 23.11 1.36
N SER A 77 -9.01 22.28 2.38
CA SER A 77 -10.09 21.31 2.52
C SER A 77 -11.40 21.91 3.06
N THR A 78 -11.40 23.20 3.43
CA THR A 78 -12.49 23.90 4.12
C THR A 78 -13.40 24.62 3.14
N VAL A 79 -14.70 24.58 3.42
CA VAL A 79 -15.69 25.45 2.79
C VAL A 79 -16.15 26.46 3.84
N LEU A 80 -15.75 27.72 3.70
CA LEU A 80 -16.18 28.80 4.58
C LEU A 80 -17.46 29.43 4.03
N ASP A 81 -18.58 29.23 4.71
CA ASP A 81 -19.89 29.81 4.36
C ASP A 81 -20.70 30.12 5.62
N THR A 82 -21.94 30.58 5.48
CA THR A 82 -22.79 30.97 6.62
C THR A 82 -23.05 29.82 7.60
N ASP A 83 -23.00 28.56 7.14
CA ASP A 83 -23.23 27.40 8.00
C ASP A 83 -21.95 27.04 8.78
N SER A 84 -20.78 27.16 8.17
CA SER A 84 -19.50 26.80 8.79
C SER A 84 -18.86 27.90 9.64
N LEU A 85 -19.21 29.18 9.44
CA LEU A 85 -18.68 30.32 10.22
C LEU A 85 -18.78 30.13 11.74
N SER A 86 -19.84 29.46 12.21
CA SER A 86 -20.04 29.19 13.64
C SER A 86 -19.02 28.22 14.23
N ALA A 87 -18.56 27.25 13.44
CA ALA A 87 -17.53 26.30 13.86
C ALA A 87 -16.15 26.96 13.96
N TYR A 88 -15.87 27.95 13.10
CA TYR A 88 -14.60 28.68 13.05
C TYR A 88 -14.60 29.99 13.85
N SER A 89 -15.64 30.26 14.66
CA SER A 89 -15.76 31.54 15.35
C SER A 89 -14.57 31.85 16.27
N SER A 90 -13.99 30.82 16.89
CA SER A 90 -12.81 30.98 17.75
C SER A 90 -11.59 31.44 16.95
N ASN A 91 -11.29 30.77 15.83
CA ASN A 91 -10.20 31.09 14.92
C ASN A 91 -10.35 32.52 14.37
N LEU A 92 -11.53 32.85 13.85
CA LEU A 92 -11.81 34.16 13.26
C LEU A 92 -11.77 35.31 14.29
N GLN A 93 -12.22 35.06 15.53
CA GLN A 93 -12.04 36.02 16.63
C GLN A 93 -10.59 36.12 17.08
N GLN A 94 -9.80 35.07 16.93
CA GLN A 94 -8.36 35.12 17.19
C GLN A 94 -7.66 36.00 16.15
N TRP A 95 -8.07 35.96 14.88
CA TRP A 95 -7.54 36.85 13.84
C TRP A 95 -7.63 38.31 14.27
N ARG A 96 -8.77 38.73 14.85
CA ARG A 96 -8.96 40.08 15.39
C ARG A 96 -7.84 40.56 16.30
N SER A 97 -7.22 39.67 17.07
CA SER A 97 -6.12 40.04 17.99
C SER A 97 -4.79 40.32 17.27
N PHE A 98 -4.66 39.89 16.02
CA PHE A 98 -3.49 40.09 15.17
C PHE A 98 -3.68 41.24 14.17
N LEU A 99 -4.93 41.60 13.85
CA LEU A 99 -5.29 42.70 12.95
C LEU A 99 -5.16 44.08 13.62
N SER A 100 -4.92 45.12 12.83
CA SER A 100 -5.04 46.52 13.28
C SER A 100 -6.51 46.94 13.43
N GLU A 101 -6.77 48.11 14.04
CA GLU A 101 -8.14 48.58 14.33
C GLU A 101 -8.94 48.87 13.05
N ASP A 102 -8.24 49.35 12.01
CA ASP A 102 -8.78 49.68 10.69
C ASP A 102 -8.33 48.65 9.64
N ALA A 103 -8.22 47.37 10.03
CA ALA A 103 -7.75 46.33 9.13
C ALA A 103 -8.83 45.89 8.13
N ASP A 104 -8.40 45.59 6.91
CA ASP A 104 -9.25 45.08 5.84
C ASP A 104 -9.01 43.59 5.57
N VAL A 105 -10.08 42.85 5.25
CA VAL A 105 -9.99 41.50 4.64
C VAL A 105 -10.58 41.55 3.23
N LEU A 106 -9.73 41.32 2.24
CA LEU A 106 -10.08 41.35 0.82
C LEU A 106 -10.17 39.92 0.29
N LEU A 107 -11.37 39.52 -0.13
CA LEU A 107 -11.69 38.17 -0.58
C LEU A 107 -11.78 38.13 -2.10
N TYR A 108 -10.76 37.55 -2.74
CA TYR A 108 -10.73 37.29 -4.17
C TYR A 108 -11.29 35.90 -4.41
N GLY A 109 -12.53 35.84 -4.87
CA GLY A 109 -13.26 34.62 -5.20
C GLY A 109 -14.55 34.98 -5.92
N CYS A 110 -14.92 34.19 -6.94
CA CYS A 110 -16.10 34.53 -7.74
C CYS A 110 -17.39 34.51 -6.92
N ASP A 111 -18.27 35.46 -7.18
CA ASP A 111 -19.65 35.54 -6.69
C ASP A 111 -19.79 35.57 -5.15
N VAL A 112 -18.71 35.71 -4.37
CA VAL A 112 -18.72 35.57 -2.88
C VAL A 112 -19.68 36.56 -2.22
N GLY A 113 -19.63 37.83 -2.66
CA GLY A 113 -20.49 38.92 -2.19
C GLY A 113 -21.88 38.94 -2.84
N GLN A 114 -22.19 38.01 -3.75
CA GLN A 114 -23.37 38.10 -4.60
C GLN A 114 -24.70 38.08 -3.82
N GLY A 115 -25.50 39.13 -4.06
CA GLY A 115 -26.86 39.22 -3.55
C GLY A 115 -26.97 39.33 -2.03
N LEU A 116 -28.16 39.04 -1.52
CA LEU A 116 -28.45 39.18 -0.08
C LEU A 116 -27.67 38.17 0.77
N ASP A 117 -27.51 36.94 0.27
CA ASP A 117 -26.80 35.88 0.98
C ASP A 117 -25.30 36.19 1.10
N GLY A 118 -24.68 36.69 0.02
CA GLY A 118 -23.30 37.16 0.04
C GLY A 118 -23.09 38.30 1.05
N GLN A 119 -23.93 39.34 1.03
CA GLN A 119 -23.84 40.42 2.02
C GLN A 119 -24.03 39.93 3.47
N LEU A 120 -24.90 38.94 3.71
CA LEU A 120 -25.07 38.33 5.05
C LEU A 120 -23.81 37.61 5.50
N PHE A 121 -23.18 36.85 4.61
CA PHE A 121 -21.91 36.18 4.85
C PHE A 121 -20.80 37.19 5.20
N LEU A 122 -20.64 38.25 4.41
CA LEU A 122 -19.63 39.30 4.68
C LEU A 122 -19.86 39.99 6.03
N ASN A 123 -21.12 40.32 6.37
CA ASN A 123 -21.46 40.93 7.66
C ASN A 123 -21.13 40.02 8.85
N GLN A 124 -21.38 38.71 8.74
CA GLN A 124 -21.04 37.76 9.80
C GLN A 124 -19.53 37.61 9.95
N LEU A 125 -18.80 37.52 8.83
CA LEU A 125 -17.34 37.43 8.84
C LEU A 125 -16.72 38.69 9.45
N SER A 126 -17.16 39.88 9.02
CA SER A 126 -16.75 41.18 9.60
C SER A 126 -17.00 41.24 11.11
N SER A 127 -18.16 40.76 11.58
CA SER A 127 -18.45 40.73 13.01
C SER A 127 -17.53 39.81 13.82
N LEU A 128 -17.03 38.73 13.21
CA LEU A 128 -16.14 37.77 13.88
C LEU A 128 -14.69 38.25 13.87
N THR A 129 -14.19 38.74 12.73
CA THR A 129 -12.81 39.22 12.57
C THR A 129 -12.62 40.64 13.13
N GLY A 130 -13.69 41.42 13.25
CA GLY A 130 -13.63 42.82 13.62
C GLY A 130 -13.07 43.74 12.53
N ALA A 131 -12.86 43.22 11.33
CA ALA A 131 -12.31 43.92 10.17
C ALA A 131 -13.41 44.28 9.17
N ASP A 132 -13.12 45.28 8.34
CA ASP A 132 -13.92 45.59 7.17
C ASP A 132 -13.59 44.60 6.05
N ILE A 133 -14.61 44.11 5.34
CA ILE A 133 -14.49 42.98 4.40
C ILE A 133 -14.91 43.46 3.02
N ALA A 134 -14.12 43.15 2.00
CA ALA A 134 -14.48 43.35 0.59
C ALA A 134 -14.51 42.02 -0.15
N ALA A 135 -15.50 41.80 -1.03
CA ALA A 135 -15.57 40.64 -1.89
C ALA A 135 -16.23 40.95 -3.24
N SER A 136 -15.91 40.15 -4.26
CA SER A 136 -16.52 40.28 -5.59
C SER A 136 -17.96 39.72 -5.59
N ASP A 137 -18.86 40.33 -6.35
CA ASP A 137 -20.23 39.83 -6.59
C ASP A 137 -20.46 39.17 -7.96
N ASP A 138 -19.40 39.03 -8.76
CA ASP A 138 -19.43 38.37 -10.06
C ASP A 138 -18.15 37.52 -10.33
N ILE A 139 -17.78 37.33 -11.60
CA ILE A 139 -16.66 36.47 -11.97
C ILE A 139 -15.34 37.22 -11.71
N THR A 140 -14.55 36.74 -10.75
CA THR A 140 -13.18 37.19 -10.53
C THR A 140 -12.17 36.41 -11.39
N GLY A 141 -11.39 37.09 -12.22
CA GLY A 141 -10.34 36.49 -13.06
C GLY A 141 -10.40 36.87 -14.54
N SER A 142 -9.85 36.03 -15.41
CA SER A 142 -9.58 36.35 -16.82
C SER A 142 -10.82 36.67 -17.66
N SER A 143 -11.99 36.16 -17.27
CA SER A 143 -13.26 36.35 -17.99
C SER A 143 -14.25 37.33 -17.34
N GLY A 144 -13.89 37.90 -16.19
CA GLY A 144 -14.65 38.98 -15.54
C GLY A 144 -13.71 40.12 -15.18
N ASP A 145 -13.71 40.55 -13.92
CA ASP A 145 -12.77 41.56 -13.43
C ASP A 145 -12.19 41.20 -12.06
N TRP A 146 -11.55 42.15 -11.38
CA TRP A 146 -10.94 41.96 -10.07
C TRP A 146 -11.45 43.00 -9.07
N GLU A 147 -12.57 43.65 -9.39
CA GLU A 147 -13.24 44.58 -8.50
C GLU A 147 -13.89 43.79 -7.34
N LEU A 148 -13.91 44.40 -6.15
CA LEU A 148 -14.55 43.85 -4.96
C LEU A 148 -15.71 44.80 -4.63
N GLU A 149 -16.86 44.59 -5.25
CA GLU A 149 -17.98 45.53 -5.29
C GLU A 149 -18.73 45.60 -3.96
N GLN A 150 -18.71 44.50 -3.20
CA GLN A 150 -19.46 44.36 -1.96
C GLN A 150 -18.53 44.54 -0.78
N THR A 151 -18.90 45.44 0.12
CA THR A 151 -18.09 45.77 1.29
C THR A 151 -18.90 45.76 2.59
N THR A 152 -18.20 45.55 3.69
CA THR A 152 -18.62 45.99 5.02
C THR A 152 -17.75 47.17 5.42
N GLY A 153 -18.35 48.23 5.97
CA GLY A 153 -17.59 49.40 6.44
C GLY A 153 -16.88 50.19 5.33
N GLN A 154 -15.67 50.68 5.61
CA GLN A 154 -14.82 51.40 4.65
C GLN A 154 -13.60 50.54 4.34
N ILE A 155 -13.15 50.55 3.08
CA ILE A 155 -11.97 49.78 2.66
C ILE A 155 -10.85 50.78 2.36
N GLU A 156 -9.84 50.80 3.21
CA GLU A 156 -8.69 51.70 3.12
C GLU A 156 -7.56 51.15 2.25
N ASN A 157 -7.44 49.81 2.19
CA ASN A 157 -6.34 49.14 1.51
C ASN A 157 -6.63 48.88 0.02
N PRO A 158 -5.63 49.07 -0.88
CA PRO A 158 -5.76 48.74 -2.29
C PRO A 158 -5.78 47.22 -2.52
N LEU A 159 -6.15 46.79 -3.73
CA LEU A 159 -6.05 45.38 -4.12
C LEU A 159 -4.60 44.88 -4.05
N ALA A 160 -4.43 43.58 -3.81
CA ALA A 160 -3.13 42.93 -3.62
C ALA A 160 -2.23 42.97 -4.86
N PHE A 161 -2.81 42.94 -6.06
CA PHE A 161 -2.09 42.62 -7.29
C PHE A 161 -1.94 43.81 -8.23
N SER A 162 -0.84 43.85 -8.97
CA SER A 162 -0.61 44.82 -10.04
C SER A 162 -1.47 44.48 -11.27
N GLN A 163 -1.84 45.47 -12.09
CA GLN A 163 -2.59 45.21 -13.33
C GLN A 163 -1.88 44.18 -14.23
N ALA A 164 -0.54 44.16 -14.26
CA ALA A 164 0.22 43.19 -15.03
C ALA A 164 0.02 41.75 -14.53
N ALA A 165 -0.02 41.53 -13.21
CA ALA A 165 -0.33 40.22 -12.62
C ALA A 165 -1.75 39.77 -12.96
N LEU A 166 -2.71 40.70 -12.88
CA LEU A 166 -4.12 40.44 -13.18
C LEU A 166 -4.36 40.11 -14.66
N ASP A 167 -3.65 40.78 -15.57
CA ASP A 167 -3.73 40.56 -17.02
C ASP A 167 -3.05 39.24 -17.45
N GLU A 168 -2.06 38.75 -16.69
CA GLU A 168 -1.34 37.49 -16.97
C GLU A 168 -2.08 36.25 -16.43
N TYR A 169 -2.82 36.41 -15.34
CA TYR A 169 -3.62 35.33 -14.77
C TYR A 169 -4.68 34.83 -15.75
N SER A 170 -4.58 33.54 -16.11
CA SER A 170 -5.41 32.94 -17.17
C SER A 170 -6.70 32.30 -16.68
N GLY A 171 -6.81 31.99 -15.39
CA GLY A 171 -7.96 31.28 -14.79
C GLY A 171 -9.13 32.17 -14.36
N ASN A 172 -10.17 31.55 -13.80
CA ASN A 172 -11.21 32.21 -13.03
C ASN A 172 -11.33 31.58 -11.65
N LEU A 173 -11.73 32.38 -10.65
CA LEU A 173 -11.90 31.91 -9.28
C LEU A 173 -13.28 31.29 -9.05
N LYS A 174 -13.91 30.70 -10.07
CA LYS A 174 -15.24 30.08 -9.99
C LYS A 174 -15.11 28.57 -9.82
N ILE A 175 -15.94 27.97 -8.97
CA ILE A 175 -16.09 26.50 -8.94
C ILE A 175 -17.26 26.05 -9.82
N ILE A 176 -16.97 25.11 -10.71
CA ILE A 176 -17.99 24.45 -11.51
C ILE A 176 -18.42 23.19 -10.77
N THR A 177 -19.66 23.19 -10.24
CA THR A 177 -20.17 22.05 -9.47
C THR A 177 -21.03 21.12 -10.30
N VAL A 178 -20.66 19.84 -10.34
CA VAL A 178 -21.48 18.75 -10.87
C VAL A 178 -22.56 18.39 -9.85
N THR A 179 -23.82 18.50 -10.26
CA THR A 179 -25.00 18.28 -9.39
C THR A 179 -25.85 17.08 -9.80
N SER A 180 -25.52 16.43 -10.94
CA SER A 180 -26.30 15.33 -11.50
C SER A 180 -25.41 14.16 -11.90
N ALA A 181 -25.86 12.94 -11.58
CA ALA A 181 -25.22 11.69 -12.01
C ALA A 181 -25.55 11.31 -13.48
N SER A 182 -26.28 12.17 -14.20
CA SER A 182 -26.64 11.94 -15.60
C SER A 182 -25.43 12.11 -16.51
N ASP A 183 -25.36 11.34 -17.59
CA ASP A 183 -24.28 11.42 -18.59
C ASP A 183 -24.22 12.77 -19.33
N ARG A 184 -25.38 13.40 -19.54
CA ARG A 184 -25.55 14.66 -20.30
C ARG A 184 -26.64 15.53 -19.68
N GLY A 185 -26.67 16.78 -20.12
CA GLY A 185 -27.64 17.80 -19.67
C GLY A 185 -27.06 18.67 -18.55
N ALA A 186 -27.82 19.70 -18.16
CA ALA A 186 -27.40 20.63 -17.12
C ALA A 186 -27.03 19.89 -15.82
N GLY A 187 -25.94 20.33 -15.18
CA GLY A 187 -25.43 19.75 -13.93
C GLY A 187 -24.67 18.42 -14.08
N SER A 188 -24.55 17.85 -15.28
CA SER A 188 -23.72 16.66 -15.52
C SER A 188 -22.22 16.99 -15.58
N LEU A 189 -21.35 16.01 -15.30
CA LEU A 189 -19.89 16.17 -15.44
C LEU A 189 -19.50 16.57 -16.86
N ARG A 190 -20.18 16.03 -17.88
CA ARG A 190 -19.93 16.40 -19.27
C ARG A 190 -20.26 17.86 -19.57
N ALA A 191 -21.36 18.37 -18.99
CA ALA A 191 -21.71 19.79 -19.14
C ALA A 191 -20.71 20.68 -18.38
N ALA A 192 -20.25 20.25 -17.20
CA ALA A 192 -19.22 20.96 -16.45
C ALA A 192 -17.91 21.09 -17.23
N ILE A 193 -17.39 19.99 -17.81
CA ILE A 193 -16.19 20.02 -18.65
C ILE A 193 -16.36 20.93 -19.88
N ALA A 194 -17.55 20.92 -20.49
CA ALA A 194 -17.83 21.78 -21.64
C ALA A 194 -17.86 23.28 -21.24
N GLN A 195 -18.36 23.59 -20.04
CA GLN A 195 -18.44 24.96 -19.51
C GLN A 195 -17.09 25.50 -19.05
N ALA A 196 -16.21 24.64 -18.53
CA ALA A 196 -14.93 25.04 -17.95
C ALA A 196 -14.02 25.78 -18.94
N ALA A 197 -13.21 26.70 -18.44
CA ALA A 197 -12.07 27.31 -19.12
C ALA A 197 -10.76 26.61 -18.71
N ASP A 198 -9.64 26.95 -19.36
CA ASP A 198 -8.31 26.49 -18.92
C ASP A 198 -8.04 26.95 -17.48
N GLY A 199 -7.48 26.06 -16.66
CA GLY A 199 -7.20 26.27 -15.24
C GLY A 199 -8.39 26.04 -14.30
N ASP A 200 -9.61 25.86 -14.81
CA ASP A 200 -10.78 25.72 -13.94
C ASP A 200 -10.77 24.43 -13.10
N THR A 201 -11.36 24.52 -11.91
CA THR A 201 -11.62 23.39 -11.03
C THR A 201 -13.10 22.97 -11.08
N ILE A 202 -13.33 21.69 -11.38
CA ILE A 202 -14.65 21.04 -11.34
C ILE A 202 -14.78 20.22 -10.06
N ARG A 203 -15.80 20.52 -9.25
CA ARG A 203 -16.15 19.78 -8.03
C ARG A 203 -17.47 19.04 -8.17
N PHE A 204 -17.81 18.21 -7.18
CA PHE A 204 -19.07 17.47 -7.15
C PHE A 204 -19.89 17.86 -5.92
N ALA A 205 -21.20 17.99 -6.09
CA ALA A 205 -22.12 18.16 -4.97
C ALA A 205 -22.12 16.89 -4.10
N SER A 206 -22.17 17.08 -2.77
CA SER A 206 -22.22 15.99 -1.78
C SER A 206 -23.40 15.02 -1.99
N THR A 207 -24.48 15.49 -2.64
CA THR A 207 -25.64 14.67 -3.04
C THR A 207 -25.31 13.55 -4.03
N LEU A 208 -24.13 13.59 -4.65
CA LEU A 208 -23.61 12.55 -5.54
C LEU A 208 -22.85 11.43 -4.81
N ALA A 209 -22.75 11.48 -3.47
CA ALA A 209 -22.17 10.40 -2.69
C ALA A 209 -22.86 9.05 -2.99
N ASN A 210 -22.05 8.00 -3.13
CA ASN A 210 -22.47 6.65 -3.49
C ASN A 210 -23.21 6.53 -4.85
N LYS A 211 -23.13 7.55 -5.71
CA LYS A 211 -23.71 7.50 -7.06
C LYS A 211 -22.68 7.00 -8.09
N THR A 212 -23.20 6.63 -9.26
CA THR A 212 -22.40 6.31 -10.43
C THR A 212 -22.85 7.17 -11.59
N ILE A 213 -21.93 7.97 -12.13
CA ILE A 213 -22.07 8.65 -13.41
C ILE A 213 -21.83 7.61 -14.49
N LYS A 214 -22.90 7.19 -15.17
CA LYS A 214 -22.85 6.15 -16.19
C LYS A 214 -22.72 6.78 -17.57
N LEU A 215 -21.61 6.53 -18.26
CA LEU A 215 -21.38 7.06 -19.60
C LEU A 215 -22.14 6.21 -20.62
N THR A 216 -23.14 6.82 -21.26
CA THR A 216 -23.96 6.20 -22.30
C THR A 216 -23.71 6.80 -23.69
N SER A 217 -22.98 7.92 -23.73
CA SER A 217 -22.78 8.74 -24.92
C SER A 217 -21.29 8.92 -25.27
N GLY A 218 -20.46 7.94 -24.90
CA GLY A 218 -19.01 7.94 -25.12
C GLY A 218 -18.20 8.51 -23.96
N GLU A 219 -16.90 8.54 -24.15
CA GLU A 219 -15.89 9.08 -23.25
C GLU A 219 -16.11 10.56 -22.91
N LEU A 220 -15.58 11.00 -21.77
CA LEU A 220 -15.47 12.40 -21.38
C LEU A 220 -14.17 12.96 -21.94
N TYR A 221 -14.28 14.01 -22.75
CA TYR A 221 -13.14 14.60 -23.44
C TYR A 221 -12.69 15.86 -22.68
N ILE A 222 -11.46 15.84 -22.17
CA ILE A 222 -10.80 16.95 -21.48
C ILE A 222 -9.85 17.59 -22.48
N ASP A 223 -10.18 18.78 -22.95
CA ASP A 223 -9.49 19.51 -24.03
C ASP A 223 -8.87 20.83 -23.60
N LYS A 224 -8.81 21.00 -22.28
CA LYS A 224 -8.39 22.18 -21.52
C LYS A 224 -7.58 21.71 -20.34
N ASP A 225 -6.77 22.60 -19.80
CA ASP A 225 -6.08 22.34 -18.54
C ASP A 225 -7.11 22.37 -17.42
N LEU A 226 -7.33 21.26 -16.70
CA LEU A 226 -8.43 21.14 -15.73
C LEU A 226 -8.06 20.35 -14.49
N THR A 227 -8.63 20.78 -13.35
CA THR A 227 -8.71 19.96 -12.13
C THR A 227 -10.12 19.41 -11.98
N ILE A 228 -10.25 18.10 -11.76
CA ILE A 228 -11.52 17.44 -11.41
C ILE A 228 -11.36 16.79 -10.03
N ASP A 229 -12.06 17.34 -9.05
CA ASP A 229 -11.87 17.02 -7.65
C ASP A 229 -13.17 16.48 -7.01
N ALA A 230 -13.16 15.18 -6.66
CA ALA A 230 -14.24 14.51 -5.95
C ALA A 230 -14.00 14.40 -4.43
N THR A 231 -13.02 15.13 -3.88
CA THR A 231 -12.76 15.18 -2.45
C THR A 231 -14.02 15.58 -1.67
N GLY A 232 -14.33 14.82 -0.61
CA GLY A 232 -15.54 14.99 0.19
C GLY A 232 -16.80 14.31 -0.38
N VAL A 233 -16.72 13.65 -1.55
CA VAL A 233 -17.87 12.93 -2.13
C VAL A 233 -17.62 11.42 -2.11
N ALA A 234 -18.01 10.80 -1.00
CA ALA A 234 -17.76 9.37 -0.75
C ALA A 234 -18.28 8.46 -1.88
N ASN A 235 -17.42 7.53 -2.33
CA ASN A 235 -17.76 6.45 -3.26
C ASN A 235 -18.39 6.89 -4.60
N LEU A 236 -18.12 8.10 -5.07
CA LEU A 236 -18.56 8.55 -6.40
C LEU A 236 -17.79 7.81 -7.50
N LYS A 237 -18.54 7.17 -8.41
CA LYS A 237 -17.97 6.44 -9.55
C LYS A 237 -18.26 7.13 -10.87
N VAL A 238 -17.29 7.12 -11.78
CA VAL A 238 -17.49 7.44 -13.20
C VAL A 238 -17.24 6.15 -13.97
N SER A 239 -18.26 5.66 -14.68
CA SER A 239 -18.20 4.37 -15.34
C SER A 239 -18.42 4.43 -16.84
N GLY A 240 -17.52 3.77 -17.59
CA GLY A 240 -17.65 3.55 -19.03
C GLY A 240 -18.69 2.48 -19.42
N GLU A 241 -19.38 1.88 -18.43
CA GLU A 241 -20.43 0.84 -18.60
C GLU A 241 -20.01 -0.33 -19.52
N ASN A 242 -18.72 -0.66 -19.55
CA ASN A 242 -18.09 -1.64 -20.44
C ASN A 242 -18.29 -1.34 -21.94
N LYS A 243 -18.56 -0.08 -22.32
CA LYS A 243 -18.92 0.34 -23.68
C LYS A 243 -18.00 1.41 -24.27
N SER A 244 -17.35 2.21 -23.44
CA SER A 244 -16.44 3.26 -23.87
C SER A 244 -15.23 3.35 -22.94
N GLN A 245 -14.21 4.08 -23.40
CA GLN A 245 -13.25 4.70 -22.51
C GLN A 245 -13.97 5.67 -21.55
N VAL A 246 -13.39 5.92 -20.37
CA VAL A 246 -13.98 6.90 -19.43
C VAL A 246 -13.52 8.32 -19.74
N PHE A 247 -12.21 8.56 -19.80
CA PHE A 247 -11.63 9.87 -20.08
C PHE A 247 -10.64 9.83 -21.25
N GLN A 248 -10.75 10.81 -22.14
CA GLN A 248 -9.74 11.18 -23.12
C GLN A 248 -9.16 12.53 -22.71
N VAL A 249 -7.87 12.58 -22.38
CA VAL A 249 -7.16 13.80 -21.94
C VAL A 249 -6.27 14.29 -23.07
N GLY A 250 -6.67 15.40 -23.68
CA GLY A 250 -5.98 16.01 -24.80
C GLY A 250 -5.92 15.12 -26.05
N LEU A 251 -5.37 15.70 -27.11
CA LEU A 251 -4.93 14.96 -28.30
C LEU A 251 -3.50 15.36 -28.63
N ALA A 252 -2.82 14.57 -29.46
CA ALA A 252 -1.44 14.88 -29.85
C ALA A 252 -1.27 16.26 -30.52
N ALA A 253 -2.32 16.84 -31.10
CA ALA A 253 -2.31 18.16 -31.71
C ALA A 253 -2.59 19.31 -30.72
N ASN A 254 -3.12 18.98 -29.53
CA ASN A 254 -3.45 19.93 -28.48
C ASN A 254 -3.20 19.24 -27.11
N PRO A 255 -1.94 19.17 -26.67
CA PRO A 255 -1.62 18.60 -25.36
C PRO A 255 -2.21 19.47 -24.26
N VAL A 256 -2.73 18.84 -23.22
CA VAL A 256 -3.29 19.49 -22.04
C VAL A 256 -2.87 18.75 -20.77
N SER A 257 -3.05 19.40 -19.64
CA SER A 257 -2.76 18.91 -18.29
C SER A 257 -4.05 18.65 -17.53
N ALA A 258 -4.19 17.46 -16.94
CA ALA A 258 -5.34 17.16 -16.09
C ALA A 258 -4.90 16.72 -14.70
N ILE A 259 -5.62 17.17 -13.67
CA ILE A 259 -5.47 16.69 -12.30
C ILE A 259 -6.79 16.04 -11.89
N LEU A 260 -6.76 14.76 -11.52
CA LEU A 260 -7.93 14.02 -11.04
C LEU A 260 -7.70 13.62 -9.58
N LYS A 261 -8.64 14.00 -8.70
CA LYS A 261 -8.56 13.73 -7.26
C LYS A 261 -9.79 12.94 -6.77
N ASN A 262 -9.57 11.93 -5.92
CA ASN A 262 -10.62 11.18 -5.20
C ASN A 262 -11.71 10.54 -6.09
N LEU A 263 -11.39 10.25 -7.36
CA LEU A 263 -12.33 9.67 -8.32
C LEU A 263 -12.21 8.14 -8.39
N THR A 264 -13.36 7.47 -8.46
CA THR A 264 -13.41 6.04 -8.80
C THR A 264 -13.78 5.85 -10.28
N ILE A 265 -12.83 5.41 -11.11
CA ILE A 265 -12.93 5.27 -12.57
C ILE A 265 -13.03 3.79 -12.92
N VAL A 266 -14.18 3.37 -13.46
CA VAL A 266 -14.49 1.93 -13.54
C VAL A 266 -15.14 1.46 -14.82
N ASN A 267 -14.89 0.19 -15.17
CA ASN A 267 -15.53 -0.49 -16.30
C ASN A 267 -15.38 0.25 -17.64
N GLY A 268 -14.27 0.96 -17.83
CA GLY A 268 -13.89 1.49 -19.13
C GLY A 268 -13.51 0.34 -20.07
N ASN A 269 -14.10 0.29 -21.25
CA ASN A 269 -13.84 -0.76 -22.25
C ASN A 269 -14.08 -0.22 -23.67
N PRO A 270 -13.14 0.58 -24.21
CA PRO A 270 -13.22 1.11 -25.56
C PRO A 270 -13.17 -0.01 -26.61
N ARG A 271 -13.38 0.32 -27.89
CA ARG A 271 -13.46 -0.69 -28.95
C ARG A 271 -12.10 -1.37 -29.18
N PRO A 272 -12.06 -2.58 -29.78
CA PRO A 272 -10.80 -3.17 -30.22
C PRO A 272 -10.02 -2.20 -31.12
N GLY A 273 -8.73 -2.06 -30.89
CA GLY A 273 -7.85 -1.05 -31.51
C GLY A 273 -7.60 0.20 -30.66
N GLU A 274 -8.40 0.43 -29.61
CA GLU A 274 -8.29 1.59 -28.73
C GLU A 274 -7.60 1.24 -27.40
N SER A 275 -6.90 2.22 -26.82
CA SER A 275 -6.05 2.09 -25.62
C SER A 275 -6.60 2.94 -24.48
N GLY A 276 -6.22 2.66 -23.23
CA GLY A 276 -6.65 3.40 -22.05
C GLY A 276 -8.10 3.14 -21.71
N GLY A 277 -8.40 2.05 -20.99
CA GLY A 277 -9.80 1.72 -20.68
C GLY A 277 -10.44 2.78 -19.80
N GLY A 278 -9.77 3.12 -18.69
CA GLY A 278 -10.15 4.24 -17.84
C GLY A 278 -9.83 5.56 -18.51
N ILE A 279 -8.53 5.82 -18.71
CA ILE A 279 -7.99 7.11 -19.17
C ILE A 279 -7.02 6.88 -20.32
N HIS A 280 -7.09 7.73 -21.35
CA HIS A 280 -6.05 7.87 -22.35
C HIS A 280 -5.57 9.31 -22.42
N VAL A 281 -4.26 9.50 -22.28
CA VAL A 281 -3.61 10.81 -22.37
C VAL A 281 -2.91 10.94 -23.71
N GLY A 282 -3.24 11.99 -24.46
CA GLY A 282 -2.59 12.35 -25.72
C GLY A 282 -1.11 12.64 -25.55
N ASN A 283 -0.35 12.59 -26.66
CA ASN A 283 1.09 12.87 -26.62
C ASN A 283 1.38 14.25 -26.03
N PHE A 284 2.46 14.36 -25.26
CA PHE A 284 2.98 15.59 -24.66
C PHE A 284 2.05 16.27 -23.65
N GLY A 285 0.94 15.63 -23.27
CA GLY A 285 0.09 16.08 -22.17
C GLY A 285 0.66 15.71 -20.80
N ALA A 286 -0.04 16.13 -19.76
CA ALA A 286 0.27 15.77 -18.37
C ALA A 286 -0.95 15.21 -17.66
N ILE A 287 -0.72 14.28 -16.73
CA ILE A 287 -1.77 13.73 -15.87
C ILE A 287 -1.25 13.57 -14.44
N THR A 288 -1.99 14.11 -13.48
CA THR A 288 -1.78 13.87 -12.05
C THR A 288 -3.00 13.16 -11.50
N LEU A 289 -2.81 11.99 -10.91
CA LEU A 289 -3.85 11.23 -10.21
C LEU A 289 -3.53 11.22 -8.71
N ILE A 290 -4.49 11.65 -7.90
CA ILE A 290 -4.36 11.69 -6.43
C ILE A 290 -5.56 10.96 -5.83
N ASP A 291 -5.30 9.95 -4.99
CA ASP A 291 -6.32 9.18 -4.26
C ASP A 291 -7.43 8.61 -5.16
N CYS A 292 -7.08 8.28 -6.40
CA CYS A 292 -8.01 7.73 -7.37
C CYS A 292 -8.03 6.21 -7.32
N GLN A 293 -9.19 5.64 -7.64
CA GLN A 293 -9.37 4.20 -7.80
C GLN A 293 -9.68 3.89 -9.27
N LEU A 294 -8.84 3.11 -9.94
CA LEU A 294 -9.03 2.72 -11.33
C LEU A 294 -9.25 1.22 -11.39
N ASN A 295 -10.51 0.79 -11.48
CA ASN A 295 -10.87 -0.61 -11.29
C ASN A 295 -11.62 -1.23 -12.47
N ASN A 296 -11.27 -2.48 -12.81
CA ASN A 296 -11.95 -3.28 -13.84
C ASN A 296 -12.00 -2.61 -15.21
N ASN A 297 -10.99 -1.80 -15.54
CA ASN A 297 -10.89 -1.18 -16.86
C ASN A 297 -10.13 -2.08 -17.82
N LYS A 298 -10.53 -2.09 -19.08
CA LYS A 298 -10.03 -3.02 -20.11
C LYS A 298 -9.73 -2.29 -21.41
N ALA A 299 -8.58 -2.54 -22.02
CA ALA A 299 -8.23 -1.98 -23.32
C ALA A 299 -7.22 -2.86 -24.07
N ASP A 300 -6.83 -2.45 -25.28
CA ASP A 300 -5.76 -3.12 -26.04
C ASP A 300 -4.37 -2.84 -25.46
N ARG A 301 -4.22 -1.69 -24.79
CA ARG A 301 -3.05 -1.24 -24.03
C ARG A 301 -3.50 -0.37 -22.88
N GLY A 302 -2.87 -0.51 -21.72
CA GLY A 302 -3.19 0.24 -20.51
C GLY A 302 -4.64 0.07 -20.12
N GLY A 303 -4.98 -1.07 -19.48
CA GLY A 303 -6.35 -1.36 -19.09
C GLY A 303 -6.98 -0.21 -18.31
N ALA A 304 -6.24 0.38 -17.36
CA ALA A 304 -6.64 1.60 -16.67
C ALA A 304 -6.18 2.87 -17.40
N LEU A 305 -4.89 3.01 -17.69
CA LEU A 305 -4.27 4.25 -18.12
C LEU A 305 -3.30 4.00 -19.29
N GLN A 306 -3.53 4.70 -20.40
CA GLN A 306 -2.57 4.79 -21.50
C GLN A 306 -1.97 6.18 -21.55
N LEU A 307 -0.64 6.25 -21.52
CA LEU A 307 0.14 7.49 -21.67
C LEU A 307 0.73 7.56 -23.09
N GLY A 308 0.43 8.66 -23.78
CA GLY A 308 1.04 9.00 -25.07
C GLY A 308 2.55 9.26 -24.98
N SER A 309 3.16 9.55 -26.13
CA SER A 309 4.59 9.87 -26.18
C SER A 309 4.89 11.20 -25.48
N GLY A 310 5.97 11.25 -24.70
CA GLY A 310 6.39 12.45 -23.99
C GLY A 310 5.43 12.92 -22.88
N VAL A 311 4.51 12.06 -22.45
CA VAL A 311 3.58 12.39 -21.36
C VAL A 311 4.30 12.40 -20.02
N GLN A 312 3.95 13.38 -19.18
CA GLN A 312 4.38 13.49 -17.79
C GLN A 312 3.26 12.97 -16.90
N ALA A 313 3.51 11.89 -16.15
CA ALA A 313 2.50 11.27 -15.31
C ALA A 313 2.96 11.13 -13.86
N THR A 314 2.13 11.62 -12.95
CA THR A 314 2.32 11.53 -11.50
C THR A 314 1.11 10.85 -10.87
N ILE A 315 1.35 9.80 -10.09
CA ILE A 315 0.31 8.94 -9.52
C ILE A 315 0.59 8.78 -8.03
N ILE A 316 -0.31 9.28 -7.18
CA ILE A 316 -0.11 9.37 -5.73
C ILE A 316 -1.34 8.81 -5.01
N GLY A 317 -1.15 7.93 -4.03
CA GLY A 317 -2.27 7.43 -3.21
C GLY A 317 -3.30 6.60 -3.98
N CYS A 318 -2.98 6.15 -5.19
CA CYS A 318 -3.94 5.55 -6.10
C CYS A 318 -4.03 4.02 -5.96
N SER A 319 -5.19 3.45 -6.27
CA SER A 319 -5.38 2.01 -6.40
C SER A 319 -5.76 1.61 -7.83
N PHE A 320 -5.15 0.53 -8.32
CA PHE A 320 -5.40 -0.07 -9.62
C PHE A 320 -5.75 -1.55 -9.43
N ASP A 321 -7.03 -1.90 -9.46
CA ASP A 321 -7.47 -3.28 -9.24
C ASP A 321 -8.18 -3.90 -10.45
N GLY A 322 -7.74 -5.11 -10.83
CA GLY A 322 -8.43 -5.93 -11.82
C GLY A 322 -8.45 -5.35 -13.24
N ASN A 323 -7.48 -4.50 -13.60
CA ASN A 323 -7.43 -3.91 -14.94
C ASN A 323 -6.79 -4.88 -15.94
N ASP A 324 -7.28 -4.86 -17.18
CA ASP A 324 -6.91 -5.80 -18.24
C ASP A 324 -6.46 -5.08 -19.53
N GLY A 325 -5.15 -5.00 -19.74
CA GLY A 325 -4.55 -4.52 -20.99
C GLY A 325 -4.24 -5.64 -21.98
N SER A 326 -4.52 -6.91 -21.67
CA SER A 326 -4.04 -8.04 -22.46
C SER A 326 -4.80 -8.29 -23.77
N ARG A 327 -5.87 -7.52 -24.07
CA ARG A 327 -6.84 -7.81 -25.14
C ARG A 327 -6.20 -7.95 -26.52
N ALA A 328 -5.24 -7.11 -26.87
CA ALA A 328 -4.60 -7.13 -28.18
C ALA A 328 -3.50 -8.18 -28.33
N ASN A 329 -3.08 -8.83 -27.23
CA ASN A 329 -1.98 -9.80 -27.22
C ASN A 329 -0.72 -9.31 -27.93
N ASN A 330 -0.39 -8.02 -27.79
CA ASN A 330 0.78 -7.40 -28.41
C ASN A 330 1.81 -7.00 -27.34
N GLY A 331 3.08 -6.93 -27.74
CA GLY A 331 4.21 -6.71 -26.83
C GLY A 331 4.27 -5.35 -26.13
N PHE A 332 3.30 -4.46 -26.34
CA PHE A 332 3.34 -3.05 -25.93
C PHE A 332 2.28 -2.72 -24.88
N SER A 333 2.00 -3.64 -23.95
CA SER A 333 0.89 -3.48 -23.00
C SER A 333 1.19 -3.91 -21.58
N GLY A 334 0.76 -3.04 -20.67
CA GLY A 334 0.62 -3.21 -19.23
C GLY A 334 -0.85 -3.43 -18.85
N GLY A 335 -1.13 -4.13 -17.75
CA GLY A 335 -2.50 -4.38 -17.31
C GLY A 335 -3.21 -3.14 -16.78
N ALA A 336 -2.54 -2.39 -15.92
CA ALA A 336 -3.01 -1.10 -15.43
C ALA A 336 -2.51 0.03 -16.32
N ILE A 337 -1.20 0.25 -16.38
CA ILE A 337 -0.58 1.42 -17.02
C ILE A 337 0.26 0.99 -18.22
N SER A 338 0.17 1.73 -19.32
CA SER A 338 1.05 1.59 -20.47
C SER A 338 1.58 2.93 -20.94
N THR A 339 2.88 3.01 -21.21
CA THR A 339 3.51 4.23 -21.76
C THR A 339 3.93 4.05 -23.21
N ASN A 340 4.04 5.16 -23.92
CA ASN A 340 4.76 5.28 -25.19
C ASN A 340 6.10 6.02 -24.95
N SER A 341 7.02 5.96 -25.93
CA SER A 341 8.39 6.51 -25.76
C SER A 341 8.41 8.00 -25.47
N ALA A 342 9.33 8.43 -24.60
CA ALA A 342 9.61 9.85 -24.34
C ALA A 342 10.20 10.60 -25.55
N GLY A 343 10.79 9.91 -26.54
CA GLY A 343 11.69 10.50 -27.54
C GLY A 343 11.06 11.20 -28.76
N GLY A 344 9.88 11.80 -28.60
CA GLY A 344 9.25 12.64 -29.63
C GLY A 344 9.72 14.11 -29.59
N ALA A 345 9.30 14.93 -30.55
CA ALA A 345 9.66 16.35 -30.67
C ALA A 345 9.14 17.27 -29.52
N GLY A 346 8.56 16.73 -28.45
CA GLY A 346 7.77 17.49 -27.47
C GLY A 346 8.15 17.32 -25.98
N GLY A 347 9.39 16.93 -25.67
CA GLY A 347 9.93 17.02 -24.29
C GLY A 347 10.06 15.69 -23.52
N PRO A 348 10.68 15.70 -22.31
CA PRO A 348 10.98 14.49 -21.57
C PRO A 348 9.74 13.97 -20.82
N GLY A 349 9.13 12.90 -21.32
CA GLY A 349 8.12 12.14 -20.57
C GLY A 349 8.70 11.40 -19.38
N PHE A 350 7.88 11.14 -18.36
CA PHE A 350 8.24 10.36 -17.17
C PHE A 350 7.00 9.70 -16.54
N LEU A 351 7.24 8.70 -15.70
CA LEU A 351 6.22 8.08 -14.86
C LEU A 351 6.69 8.04 -13.40
N VAL A 352 5.96 8.73 -12.53
CA VAL A 352 6.15 8.72 -11.07
C VAL A 352 4.95 8.04 -10.42
N ILE A 353 5.20 7.06 -9.56
CA ILE A 353 4.21 6.30 -8.80
C ILE A 353 4.62 6.32 -7.34
N GLU A 354 3.77 6.84 -6.47
CA GLU A 354 4.04 6.96 -5.04
C GLU A 354 2.83 6.54 -4.22
N ASN A 355 3.08 5.87 -3.08
CA ASN A 355 2.05 5.49 -2.12
C ASN A 355 0.85 4.78 -2.77
N SER A 356 1.11 3.95 -3.79
CA SER A 356 0.06 3.43 -4.67
C SER A 356 0.04 1.91 -4.69
N ARG A 357 -1.13 1.34 -5.01
CA ARG A 357 -1.37 -0.11 -4.97
C ARG A 357 -1.86 -0.65 -6.31
N PHE A 358 -1.21 -1.70 -6.79
CA PHE A 358 -1.55 -2.41 -8.03
C PHE A 358 -1.88 -3.87 -7.71
N THR A 359 -3.16 -4.23 -7.81
CA THR A 359 -3.64 -5.58 -7.51
C THR A 359 -4.33 -6.23 -8.70
N ASN A 360 -4.07 -7.53 -8.88
CA ASN A 360 -4.82 -8.37 -9.83
C ASN A 360 -4.85 -7.84 -11.27
N ASN A 361 -3.87 -7.02 -11.67
CA ASN A 361 -3.84 -6.47 -13.01
C ASN A 361 -3.26 -7.50 -13.98
N LYS A 362 -3.76 -7.47 -15.21
CA LYS A 362 -3.39 -8.42 -16.25
C LYS A 362 -2.98 -7.70 -17.52
N GLY A 363 -1.71 -7.83 -17.89
CA GLY A 363 -1.19 -7.30 -19.14
C GLY A 363 -0.52 -8.35 -19.99
N TYR A 364 -0.02 -7.91 -21.15
CA TYR A 364 0.73 -8.80 -22.03
C TYR A 364 2.20 -8.86 -21.63
N ASN A 365 2.92 -7.73 -21.59
CA ASN A 365 4.33 -7.72 -21.18
C ASN A 365 4.55 -7.10 -19.80
N GLY A 366 3.74 -6.15 -19.34
CA GLY A 366 3.75 -5.73 -17.93
C GLY A 366 2.48 -6.20 -17.25
N GLY A 367 2.52 -6.96 -16.16
CA GLY A 367 1.26 -7.38 -15.54
C GLY A 367 0.47 -6.19 -14.99
N ALA A 368 1.15 -5.27 -14.31
CA ALA A 368 0.60 -3.96 -13.93
C ALA A 368 1.07 -2.85 -14.86
N VAL A 369 2.39 -2.68 -15.01
CA VAL A 369 2.98 -1.52 -15.69
C VAL A 369 3.83 -1.98 -16.87
N TYR A 370 3.55 -1.41 -18.04
CA TYR A 370 4.43 -1.46 -19.20
C TYR A 370 5.01 -0.08 -19.44
N ASN A 371 6.32 0.01 -19.43
CA ASN A 371 7.05 1.22 -19.75
C ASN A 371 7.93 1.02 -20.99
N ILE A 372 8.06 2.05 -21.82
CA ILE A 372 9.03 2.09 -22.90
C ILE A 372 9.76 3.44 -22.91
N SER A 373 11.07 3.42 -22.67
CA SER A 373 11.97 4.57 -22.84
C SER A 373 11.48 5.85 -22.14
N ASN A 374 10.94 5.71 -20.93
CA ASN A 374 10.72 6.82 -20.00
C ASN A 374 11.45 6.50 -18.69
N PRO A 375 11.98 7.51 -17.98
CA PRO A 375 12.36 7.36 -16.58
C PRO A 375 11.13 6.94 -15.77
N VAL A 376 11.35 6.02 -14.84
CA VAL A 376 10.30 5.50 -13.95
C VAL A 376 10.79 5.62 -12.51
N THR A 377 9.99 6.25 -11.67
CA THR A 377 10.21 6.33 -10.22
C THR A 377 9.02 5.70 -9.51
N ILE A 378 9.30 4.73 -8.64
CA ILE A 378 8.29 4.03 -7.84
C ILE A 378 8.72 4.07 -6.39
N LYS A 379 7.87 4.61 -5.52
CA LYS A 379 8.15 4.71 -4.08
C LYS A 379 6.96 4.25 -3.25
N ASN A 380 7.23 3.61 -2.11
CA ASN A 380 6.20 3.32 -1.10
C ASN A 380 4.98 2.58 -1.69
N SER A 381 5.20 1.71 -2.68
CA SER A 381 4.12 1.18 -3.52
C SER A 381 4.08 -0.34 -3.50
N VAL A 382 2.88 -0.90 -3.69
CA VAL A 382 2.64 -2.34 -3.57
C VAL A 382 2.11 -2.92 -4.89
N PHE A 383 2.72 -4.01 -5.34
CA PHE A 383 2.36 -4.77 -6.53
C PHE A 383 2.06 -6.21 -6.13
N LEU A 384 0.78 -6.57 -6.08
CA LEU A 384 0.31 -7.88 -5.62
C LEU A 384 -0.50 -8.60 -6.70
N ASN A 385 -0.21 -9.87 -6.93
CA ASN A 385 -1.00 -10.76 -7.80
C ASN A 385 -1.16 -10.25 -9.26
N ASN A 386 -0.22 -9.46 -9.76
CA ASN A 386 -0.27 -9.00 -11.14
C ASN A 386 0.27 -10.09 -12.08
N SER A 387 -0.23 -10.13 -13.31
CA SER A 387 0.11 -11.20 -14.26
C SER A 387 0.39 -10.71 -15.67
N ALA A 388 1.53 -11.12 -16.22
CA ALA A 388 1.91 -10.94 -17.62
C ALA A 388 1.73 -12.25 -18.40
N THR A 389 0.98 -12.20 -19.50
CA THR A 389 0.75 -13.40 -20.35
C THR A 389 1.82 -13.61 -21.43
N GLY A 390 2.62 -12.59 -21.71
CA GLY A 390 3.72 -12.55 -22.66
C GLY A 390 5.09 -12.68 -21.96
N ASN A 391 6.15 -12.31 -22.69
CA ASN A 391 7.54 -12.51 -22.26
C ASN A 391 8.11 -11.40 -21.37
N GLY A 392 7.29 -10.44 -20.92
CA GLY A 392 7.73 -9.37 -20.03
C GLY A 392 7.56 -9.72 -18.55
N GLY A 393 7.62 -8.72 -17.68
CA GLY A 393 7.61 -8.86 -16.21
C GLY A 393 6.21 -8.91 -15.59
N GLY A 394 6.06 -9.73 -14.55
CA GLY A 394 4.76 -10.06 -13.98
C GLY A 394 4.11 -8.89 -13.22
N ALA A 395 4.88 -7.96 -12.68
CA ALA A 395 4.39 -6.66 -12.24
C ALA A 395 4.77 -5.58 -13.25
N ILE A 396 6.07 -5.43 -13.53
CA ILE A 396 6.60 -4.32 -14.31
C ILE A 396 7.49 -4.83 -15.42
N PHE A 397 7.25 -4.31 -16.63
CA PHE A 397 8.18 -4.43 -17.73
C PHE A 397 8.61 -3.04 -18.20
N SER A 398 9.91 -2.81 -18.30
CA SER A 398 10.47 -1.56 -18.85
C SER A 398 11.39 -1.85 -20.02
N ASP A 399 11.04 -1.34 -21.20
CA ASP A 399 11.86 -1.36 -22.41
C ASP A 399 12.59 -0.03 -22.60
N GLY A 400 13.75 0.09 -21.97
CA GLY A 400 14.55 1.30 -21.84
C GLY A 400 14.05 2.21 -20.72
N ALA A 401 14.93 3.11 -20.29
CA ALA A 401 14.61 4.16 -19.32
C ALA A 401 15.01 5.56 -19.82
N GLY A 402 15.93 5.64 -20.78
CA GLY A 402 16.37 6.91 -21.34
C GLY A 402 15.36 7.55 -22.30
N PRO A 403 15.31 8.89 -22.36
CA PRO A 403 14.31 9.61 -23.13
C PRO A 403 14.49 9.49 -24.65
N SER A 404 15.58 8.86 -25.11
CA SER A 404 15.97 8.86 -26.52
C SER A 404 16.14 7.44 -27.10
N GLY A 405 15.82 6.39 -26.33
CA GLY A 405 15.82 5.00 -26.79
C GLY A 405 17.21 4.40 -27.07
N PRO A 406 17.27 3.27 -27.80
CA PRO A 406 18.52 2.53 -28.04
C PRO A 406 19.56 3.31 -28.87
N GLY A 407 20.83 3.30 -28.44
CA GLY A 407 21.96 3.84 -29.21
C GLY A 407 22.35 5.30 -28.91
N THR A 408 21.82 5.88 -27.83
CA THR A 408 22.00 7.29 -27.47
C THR A 408 23.04 7.50 -26.35
N THR A 409 23.42 8.76 -26.11
CA THR A 409 24.46 9.14 -25.14
C THR A 409 23.92 9.51 -23.75
N SER A 410 22.60 9.69 -23.60
CA SER A 410 21.85 9.97 -22.38
C SER A 410 21.06 8.72 -21.94
N GLY A 411 21.37 8.20 -20.74
CA GLY A 411 20.58 7.12 -20.13
C GLY A 411 19.51 7.68 -19.18
N GLY A 412 18.51 6.87 -18.87
CA GLY A 412 17.54 7.15 -17.80
C GLY A 412 17.59 6.11 -16.69
N THR A 413 16.73 6.25 -15.70
CA THR A 413 16.70 5.37 -14.52
C THR A 413 15.32 4.77 -14.33
N VAL A 414 15.28 3.46 -14.03
CA VAL A 414 14.17 2.83 -13.32
C VAL A 414 14.57 2.78 -11.86
N GLN A 415 13.93 3.61 -11.04
CA GLN A 415 14.15 3.72 -9.60
C GLN A 415 12.95 3.12 -8.86
N ILE A 416 13.22 2.18 -7.97
CA ILE A 416 12.24 1.54 -7.10
C ILE A 416 12.77 1.62 -5.68
N GLU A 417 11.98 2.18 -4.78
CA GLU A 417 12.37 2.47 -3.40
C GLU A 417 11.22 2.11 -2.46
N ASN A 418 11.54 1.53 -1.29
CA ASN A 418 10.57 1.25 -0.23
C ASN A 418 9.28 0.58 -0.74
N SER A 419 9.41 -0.44 -1.58
CA SER A 419 8.27 -1.00 -2.32
C SER A 419 8.15 -2.51 -2.12
N TRP A 420 6.98 -3.05 -2.44
CA TRP A 420 6.64 -4.44 -2.20
C TRP A 420 6.09 -5.12 -3.46
N PHE A 421 6.69 -6.23 -3.85
CA PHE A 421 6.31 -7.03 -5.01
C PHE A 421 6.05 -8.48 -4.61
N GLU A 422 4.81 -8.91 -4.65
CA GLU A 422 4.44 -10.23 -4.18
C GLU A 422 3.48 -10.98 -5.10
N ASN A 423 3.71 -12.29 -5.23
CA ASN A 423 2.82 -13.20 -5.95
C ASN A 423 2.56 -12.78 -7.42
N ASN A 424 3.46 -12.00 -8.01
CA ASN A 424 3.35 -11.60 -9.41
C ASN A 424 3.85 -12.72 -10.32
N GLN A 425 3.26 -12.81 -11.51
CA GLN A 425 3.43 -13.97 -12.39
C GLN A 425 3.75 -13.54 -13.81
N ALA A 426 4.75 -14.16 -14.43
CA ALA A 426 5.13 -13.91 -15.81
C ALA A 426 5.32 -15.20 -16.62
N LYS A 427 5.33 -15.04 -17.95
CA LYS A 427 5.68 -16.09 -18.91
C LYS A 427 6.90 -15.71 -19.73
N GLY A 428 8.10 -15.80 -19.15
CA GLY A 428 9.34 -15.57 -19.89
C GLY A 428 10.45 -14.95 -19.08
N GLY A 429 10.17 -13.81 -18.47
CA GLY A 429 11.16 -13.04 -17.71
C GLY A 429 10.54 -12.33 -16.51
N GLY A 430 11.30 -12.18 -15.43
CA GLY A 430 10.98 -11.34 -14.27
C GLY A 430 9.61 -11.59 -13.65
N GLY A 431 9.49 -12.41 -12.61
CA GLY A 431 8.17 -12.68 -12.01
C GLY A 431 7.57 -11.42 -11.40
N ALA A 432 8.41 -10.54 -10.84
CA ALA A 432 8.04 -9.16 -10.51
C ALA A 432 8.51 -8.19 -11.60
N LEU A 433 9.82 -8.09 -11.79
CA LEU A 433 10.44 -7.02 -12.57
C LEU A 433 11.18 -7.58 -13.77
N PHE A 434 10.87 -7.08 -14.97
CA PHE A 434 11.72 -7.27 -16.14
C PHE A 434 12.11 -5.91 -16.71
N ILE A 435 13.38 -5.55 -16.50
CA ILE A 435 13.99 -4.34 -17.03
C ILE A 435 14.91 -4.65 -18.20
N TRP A 436 14.71 -3.96 -19.32
CA TRP A 436 15.58 -3.98 -20.49
C TRP A 436 16.18 -2.59 -20.71
N GLY A 437 17.30 -2.30 -20.07
CA GLY A 437 18.03 -1.04 -20.22
C GLY A 437 18.92 -1.00 -21.48
N TYR A 438 19.07 0.19 -22.04
CA TYR A 438 19.98 0.46 -23.16
C TYR A 438 21.15 1.36 -22.75
N GLY A 439 22.33 1.09 -23.29
CA GLY A 439 23.49 1.98 -23.15
C GLY A 439 23.85 2.30 -21.69
N LYS A 440 23.56 3.53 -21.26
CA LYS A 440 23.84 4.06 -19.91
C LYS A 440 22.62 4.05 -18.97
N ASP A 441 21.53 3.39 -19.35
CA ASP A 441 20.36 3.24 -18.48
C ASP A 441 20.74 2.58 -17.15
N LYS A 442 19.95 2.83 -16.11
CA LYS A 442 20.18 2.31 -14.77
C LYS A 442 18.93 1.65 -14.20
N LEU A 443 19.15 0.61 -13.42
CA LEU A 443 18.18 0.04 -12.48
C LEU A 443 18.71 0.28 -11.07
N ALA A 444 17.92 0.96 -10.24
CA ALA A 444 18.17 1.09 -8.81
C ALA A 444 16.96 0.54 -8.05
N VAL A 445 17.17 -0.48 -7.24
CA VAL A 445 16.16 -1.04 -6.33
C VAL A 445 16.71 -0.96 -4.92
N GLU A 446 16.05 -0.16 -4.08
CA GLU A 446 16.49 0.13 -2.72
C GLU A 446 15.34 -0.12 -1.73
N ASP A 447 15.65 -0.66 -0.54
CA ASP A 447 14.71 -0.84 0.57
C ASP A 447 13.43 -1.59 0.15
N THR A 448 13.56 -2.62 -0.69
CA THR A 448 12.42 -3.21 -1.41
C THR A 448 12.33 -4.71 -1.17
N THR A 449 11.11 -5.20 -0.95
CA THR A 449 10.80 -6.62 -0.80
C THR A 449 10.18 -7.20 -2.07
N ILE A 450 10.71 -8.35 -2.51
CA ILE A 450 10.27 -9.10 -3.69
C ILE A 450 10.11 -10.57 -3.28
N LEU A 451 8.85 -10.98 -3.05
CA LEU A 451 8.49 -12.26 -2.44
C LEU A 451 7.57 -13.10 -3.33
N ASP A 452 7.75 -14.42 -3.37
CA ASP A 452 6.80 -15.37 -3.97
C ASP A 452 6.43 -15.09 -5.45
N ASN A 453 7.28 -14.40 -6.19
CA ASN A 453 7.03 -14.13 -7.60
C ASN A 453 7.45 -15.30 -8.47
N THR A 454 6.75 -15.51 -9.58
CA THR A 454 6.93 -16.71 -10.41
C THR A 454 7.10 -16.39 -11.89
N VAL A 455 8.01 -17.11 -12.54
CA VAL A 455 8.17 -17.11 -14.00
C VAL A 455 8.05 -18.52 -14.53
N THR A 456 7.07 -18.71 -15.41
CA THR A 456 6.87 -19.96 -16.13
C THR A 456 7.42 -19.89 -17.55
N ARG A 457 7.65 -21.07 -18.17
CA ARG A 457 8.15 -21.15 -19.54
C ARG A 457 7.24 -20.46 -20.54
N SER A 458 7.84 -19.55 -21.31
CA SER A 458 7.19 -18.91 -22.44
C SER A 458 7.17 -19.77 -23.70
N ALA A 459 6.48 -19.30 -24.73
CA ALA A 459 6.51 -19.92 -26.06
C ALA A 459 7.91 -19.95 -26.70
N ARG A 460 8.84 -19.11 -26.23
CA ARG A 460 10.26 -19.12 -26.64
C ARG A 460 11.13 -19.98 -25.73
N ASN A 461 10.52 -20.74 -24.82
CA ASN A 461 11.19 -21.57 -23.84
C ASN A 461 12.13 -20.75 -22.91
N LEU A 462 11.75 -19.51 -22.63
CA LEU A 462 12.42 -18.63 -21.65
C LEU A 462 11.65 -18.69 -20.32
N ALA A 463 12.37 -18.68 -19.21
CA ALA A 463 11.82 -18.50 -17.87
C ALA A 463 12.95 -18.08 -16.91
N ARG A 464 13.21 -16.78 -16.83
CA ARG A 464 14.38 -16.22 -16.14
C ARG A 464 13.96 -15.23 -15.07
N GLY A 465 14.67 -15.21 -13.95
CA GLY A 465 14.48 -14.19 -12.92
C GLY A 465 13.13 -14.32 -12.22
N GLY A 466 12.97 -15.29 -11.30
CA GLY A 466 11.70 -15.50 -10.61
C GLY A 466 11.23 -14.22 -9.90
N GLY A 467 12.16 -13.43 -9.33
CA GLY A 467 11.90 -12.06 -8.89
C GLY A 467 12.20 -11.05 -10.00
N ILE A 468 13.49 -10.90 -10.35
CA ILE A 468 13.98 -9.87 -11.27
C ILE A 468 14.70 -10.49 -12.48
N GLU A 469 14.38 -10.03 -13.69
CA GLU A 469 15.23 -10.12 -14.88
C GLU A 469 15.72 -8.73 -15.28
N ALA A 470 17.03 -8.49 -15.31
CA ALA A 470 17.62 -7.24 -15.76
C ALA A 470 18.57 -7.44 -16.96
N ASN A 471 18.31 -6.72 -18.04
CA ASN A 471 19.11 -6.75 -19.26
C ASN A 471 19.68 -5.35 -19.54
N GLY A 472 20.99 -5.23 -19.70
CA GLY A 472 21.69 -3.96 -19.93
C GLY A 472 21.73 -3.04 -18.70
N GLY A 473 22.37 -1.88 -18.87
CA GLY A 473 22.45 -0.84 -17.84
C GLY A 473 23.30 -1.15 -16.61
N GLN A 474 23.55 -0.14 -15.78
CA GLN A 474 24.12 -0.31 -14.43
C GLN A 474 23.02 -0.77 -13.48
N ILE A 475 23.32 -1.70 -12.58
CA ILE A 475 22.32 -2.27 -11.67
C ILE A 475 22.79 -2.12 -10.23
N THR A 476 21.92 -1.55 -9.40
CA THR A 476 22.13 -1.41 -7.95
C THR A 476 20.97 -2.06 -7.21
N LEU A 477 21.28 -2.99 -6.31
CA LEU A 477 20.35 -3.55 -5.33
C LEU A 477 20.90 -3.24 -3.93
N ARG A 478 20.14 -2.51 -3.12
CA ARG A 478 20.54 -2.11 -1.76
C ARG A 478 19.40 -2.38 -0.79
N ASN A 479 19.69 -3.00 0.35
CA ASN A 479 18.68 -3.25 1.37
C ASN A 479 17.45 -3.97 0.79
N VAL A 480 17.67 -4.96 -0.09
CA VAL A 480 16.55 -5.69 -0.71
C VAL A 480 16.41 -7.08 -0.14
N ALA A 481 15.16 -7.48 0.04
CA ALA A 481 14.79 -8.87 0.28
C ALA A 481 14.23 -9.48 -1.00
N ILE A 482 14.92 -10.48 -1.55
CA ILE A 482 14.45 -11.26 -2.70
C ILE A 482 14.26 -12.69 -2.20
N ALA A 483 13.02 -13.07 -1.91
CA ALA A 483 12.72 -14.32 -1.23
C ALA A 483 11.66 -15.18 -1.91
N ASP A 484 11.82 -16.50 -1.82
CA ASP A 484 10.85 -17.52 -2.27
C ASP A 484 10.36 -17.38 -3.72
N ASN A 485 11.11 -16.67 -4.55
CA ASN A 485 10.77 -16.50 -5.96
C ASN A 485 11.15 -17.74 -6.77
N VAL A 486 10.37 -18.04 -7.81
CA VAL A 486 10.53 -19.27 -8.61
C VAL A 486 10.64 -18.96 -10.09
N ALA A 487 11.71 -19.46 -10.72
CA ALA A 487 11.85 -19.49 -12.17
C ALA A 487 11.88 -20.92 -12.68
N ASP A 488 11.08 -21.24 -13.71
CA ASP A 488 11.14 -22.57 -14.34
C ASP A 488 12.52 -22.90 -14.90
N SER A 489 13.33 -21.90 -15.30
CA SER A 489 14.65 -22.12 -15.90
C SER A 489 15.81 -21.60 -15.04
N GLN A 490 16.12 -20.30 -15.07
CA GLN A 490 17.38 -19.72 -14.57
C GLN A 490 17.11 -18.55 -13.64
N GLY A 491 17.93 -18.38 -12.59
CA GLY A 491 17.83 -17.21 -11.71
C GLY A 491 16.51 -17.22 -10.93
N GLY A 492 16.38 -18.06 -9.91
CA GLY A 492 15.15 -18.11 -9.11
C GLY A 492 14.83 -16.76 -8.47
N GLY A 493 15.82 -16.07 -7.92
CA GLY A 493 15.66 -14.71 -7.39
C GLY A 493 15.91 -13.65 -8.46
N PHE A 494 17.14 -13.58 -8.94
CA PHE A 494 17.61 -12.54 -9.86
C PHE A 494 18.42 -13.13 -11.01
N TRP A 495 18.06 -12.75 -12.23
CA TRP A 495 18.80 -13.03 -13.45
C TRP A 495 19.26 -11.71 -14.08
N VAL A 496 20.52 -11.65 -14.49
CA VAL A 496 21.10 -10.44 -15.09
C VAL A 496 21.93 -10.72 -16.31
N GLN A 497 21.85 -9.83 -17.30
CA GLN A 497 22.78 -9.75 -18.41
C GLN A 497 23.19 -8.30 -18.68
N THR A 498 24.43 -7.93 -18.35
CA THR A 498 24.91 -6.55 -18.57
C THR A 498 26.42 -6.49 -18.88
N LYS A 499 26.85 -5.33 -19.35
CA LYS A 499 28.26 -4.94 -19.56
C LYS A 499 28.72 -3.83 -18.60
N LEU A 500 27.85 -3.41 -17.69
CA LEU A 500 28.11 -2.36 -16.69
C LEU A 500 28.03 -2.95 -15.29
N ALA A 501 28.50 -2.20 -14.30
CA ALA A 501 28.61 -2.66 -12.93
C ALA A 501 27.27 -3.16 -12.36
N VAL A 502 27.36 -4.23 -11.56
CA VAL A 502 26.28 -4.75 -10.73
C VAL A 502 26.71 -4.66 -9.27
N ASP A 503 26.03 -3.84 -8.48
CA ASP A 503 26.33 -3.62 -7.07
C ASP A 503 25.16 -4.13 -6.19
N ILE A 504 25.44 -5.09 -5.32
CA ILE A 504 24.49 -5.70 -4.38
C ILE A 504 25.00 -5.49 -2.97
N THR A 505 24.23 -4.82 -2.13
CA THR A 505 24.66 -4.38 -0.79
C THR A 505 23.57 -4.60 0.23
N ASN A 506 23.90 -5.09 1.43
CA ASN A 506 22.93 -5.25 2.54
C ASN A 506 21.67 -6.01 2.12
N SER A 507 21.80 -7.04 1.29
CA SER A 507 20.64 -7.68 0.67
C SER A 507 20.50 -9.13 1.09
N THR A 508 19.26 -9.58 1.25
CA THR A 508 18.91 -10.95 1.59
C THR A 508 18.29 -11.66 0.39
N PHE A 509 18.90 -12.76 -0.03
CA PHE A 509 18.38 -13.67 -1.06
C PHE A 509 18.09 -15.02 -0.41
N SER A 510 16.80 -15.35 -0.22
CA SER A 510 16.42 -16.56 0.52
C SER A 510 15.36 -17.41 -0.16
N GLY A 511 15.46 -18.74 -0.08
CA GLY A 511 14.39 -19.64 -0.55
C GLY A 511 14.11 -19.63 -2.06
N ASN A 512 14.84 -18.85 -2.86
CA ASN A 512 14.56 -18.72 -4.29
C ASN A 512 14.94 -20.00 -5.05
N ARG A 513 14.15 -20.32 -6.08
CA ARG A 513 14.28 -21.59 -6.80
C ARG A 513 14.33 -21.45 -8.32
N ALA A 514 15.38 -21.99 -8.92
CA ALA A 514 15.44 -22.27 -10.36
C ALA A 514 15.12 -23.76 -10.60
N ILE A 515 13.99 -24.07 -11.23
CA ILE A 515 13.47 -25.45 -11.24
C ILE A 515 14.35 -26.42 -12.03
N VAL A 516 14.85 -26.03 -13.22
CA VAL A 516 15.56 -26.97 -14.11
C VAL A 516 17.04 -26.68 -14.32
N ASP A 517 17.48 -25.43 -14.21
CA ASP A 517 18.82 -25.02 -14.60
C ASP A 517 19.61 -24.52 -13.38
N ALA A 518 20.13 -23.29 -13.41
CA ALA A 518 21.09 -22.82 -12.43
C ALA A 518 20.76 -21.46 -11.84
N GLY A 519 21.47 -21.12 -10.76
CA GLY A 519 21.34 -19.84 -10.07
C GLY A 519 20.02 -19.78 -9.31
N GLY A 520 19.90 -20.52 -8.21
CA GLY A 520 18.70 -20.47 -7.37
C GLY A 520 18.44 -19.04 -6.89
N ALA A 521 19.46 -18.41 -6.30
CA ALA A 521 19.41 -17.01 -5.92
C ALA A 521 19.76 -16.08 -7.09
N LEU A 522 20.95 -16.26 -7.67
CA LEU A 522 21.56 -15.33 -8.63
C LEU A 522 22.02 -16.05 -9.90
N PHE A 523 21.70 -15.49 -11.07
CA PHE A 523 22.27 -15.90 -12.35
C PHE A 523 22.91 -14.70 -13.04
N LEU A 524 24.24 -14.66 -13.01
CA LEU A 524 25.06 -13.55 -13.50
C LEU A 524 25.62 -13.86 -14.90
N ASN A 525 24.91 -13.39 -15.94
CA ASN A 525 25.34 -13.49 -17.33
C ASN A 525 26.02 -12.19 -17.81
N THR A 526 27.10 -11.80 -17.13
CA THR A 526 27.83 -10.55 -17.42
C THR A 526 28.87 -10.72 -18.52
N ALA A 527 29.29 -9.61 -19.13
CA ALA A 527 30.41 -9.61 -20.08
C ALA A 527 31.77 -9.62 -19.36
N ASP A 528 32.82 -10.11 -20.04
CA ASP A 528 34.23 -10.06 -19.59
C ASP A 528 34.58 -8.69 -18.98
N GLU A 529 35.25 -8.70 -17.81
CA GLU A 529 35.71 -7.50 -17.07
C GLU A 529 34.59 -6.63 -16.46
N THR A 530 33.34 -7.12 -16.44
CA THR A 530 32.21 -6.40 -15.83
C THR A 530 32.19 -6.62 -14.31
N PRO A 531 32.46 -5.59 -13.49
CA PRO A 531 32.55 -5.78 -12.04
C PRO A 531 31.18 -6.09 -11.44
N VAL A 532 31.15 -7.14 -10.61
CA VAL A 532 30.00 -7.45 -9.75
C VAL A 532 30.46 -7.41 -8.29
N ASN A 533 29.92 -6.51 -7.48
CA ASN A 533 30.25 -6.38 -6.08
C ASN A 533 29.07 -6.85 -5.22
N ILE A 534 29.30 -7.86 -4.38
CA ILE A 534 28.32 -8.33 -3.40
C ILE A 534 28.91 -8.10 -2.01
N VAL A 535 28.31 -7.18 -1.26
CA VAL A 535 28.85 -6.69 0.01
C VAL A 535 27.78 -6.83 1.10
N ASN A 536 28.18 -7.34 2.27
CA ASN A 536 27.32 -7.40 3.44
C ASN A 536 25.95 -8.02 3.12
N SER A 537 25.93 -9.15 2.43
CA SER A 537 24.68 -9.76 1.94
C SER A 537 24.55 -11.21 2.43
N THR A 538 23.31 -11.68 2.55
CA THR A 538 22.99 -13.05 2.98
C THR A 538 22.32 -13.80 1.83
N ILE A 539 22.98 -14.81 1.28
CA ILE A 539 22.45 -15.67 0.21
C ILE A 539 22.25 -17.07 0.78
N ALA A 540 21.02 -17.39 1.18
CA ALA A 540 20.73 -18.60 1.94
C ALA A 540 19.54 -19.42 1.44
N TYR A 541 19.53 -20.73 1.68
CA TYR A 541 18.37 -21.60 1.41
C TYR A 541 17.83 -21.61 -0.03
N ASN A 542 18.61 -21.16 -1.01
CA ASN A 542 18.20 -21.13 -2.41
C ASN A 542 18.47 -22.48 -3.09
N GLU A 543 17.68 -22.81 -4.11
CA GLU A 543 17.72 -24.11 -4.79
C GLU A 543 17.82 -23.98 -6.32
N ALA A 544 18.64 -24.83 -6.93
CA ALA A 544 18.71 -24.96 -8.38
C ALA A 544 18.62 -26.41 -8.85
N GLY A 545 17.75 -26.70 -9.82
CA GLY A 545 17.55 -28.06 -10.33
C GLY A 545 18.81 -28.71 -10.90
N ARG A 546 19.66 -27.94 -11.58
CA ARG A 546 20.92 -28.43 -12.15
C ARG A 546 22.13 -28.05 -11.30
N ALA A 547 22.41 -26.77 -11.10
CA ALA A 547 23.67 -26.35 -10.49
C ALA A 547 23.57 -24.96 -9.85
N ASN A 548 24.41 -24.67 -8.87
CA ASN A 548 24.60 -23.35 -8.28
C ASN A 548 23.32 -22.79 -7.61
N GLY A 549 22.94 -23.36 -6.47
CA GLY A 549 21.82 -22.86 -5.67
C GLY A 549 21.99 -21.40 -5.27
N ALA A 550 23.21 -20.98 -4.92
CA ALA A 550 23.48 -19.58 -4.58
C ALA A 550 23.65 -18.72 -5.83
N LEU A 551 24.73 -18.95 -6.60
CA LEU A 551 25.15 -18.02 -7.64
C LEU A 551 25.76 -18.75 -8.84
N TRP A 552 25.18 -18.50 -10.01
CA TRP A 552 25.74 -18.89 -11.30
C TRP A 552 26.51 -17.73 -11.95
N THR A 553 27.72 -18.02 -12.41
CA THR A 553 28.53 -17.19 -13.31
C THR A 553 29.37 -18.13 -14.18
N ASN A 554 29.88 -17.64 -15.30
CA ASN A 554 30.76 -18.43 -16.15
C ASN A 554 32.23 -18.37 -15.67
N ALA A 555 33.06 -19.30 -16.16
CA ALA A 555 34.45 -19.45 -15.71
C ALA A 555 35.33 -18.23 -15.95
N LYS A 556 35.04 -17.44 -17.00
CA LYS A 556 35.86 -16.27 -17.36
C LYS A 556 35.55 -15.08 -16.47
N ASN A 557 34.31 -14.98 -15.99
CA ASN A 557 33.83 -13.86 -15.19
C ASN A 557 33.91 -14.08 -13.68
N SER A 558 34.35 -15.26 -13.21
CA SER A 558 34.40 -15.53 -11.76
C SER A 558 35.34 -14.57 -11.00
N ASP A 559 36.40 -14.08 -11.66
CA ASP A 559 37.34 -13.11 -11.09
C ASP A 559 36.79 -11.67 -11.07
N ASP A 560 35.69 -11.41 -11.80
CA ASP A 560 35.00 -10.12 -11.82
C ASP A 560 33.93 -10.01 -10.72
N VAL A 561 33.53 -11.13 -10.13
CA VAL A 561 32.55 -11.19 -9.03
C VAL A 561 33.29 -11.18 -7.69
N THR A 562 33.19 -10.07 -6.96
CA THR A 562 33.80 -9.90 -5.64
C THR A 562 32.76 -10.06 -4.54
N LEU A 563 32.98 -11.03 -3.65
CA LEU A 563 32.17 -11.24 -2.45
C LEU A 563 32.90 -10.70 -1.21
N ARG A 564 32.23 -9.89 -0.39
CA ARG A 564 32.79 -9.33 0.85
C ARG A 564 31.78 -9.34 1.98
N ASN A 565 32.21 -9.63 3.20
CA ASN A 565 31.37 -9.59 4.40
C ASN A 565 30.04 -10.32 4.22
N SER A 566 30.00 -11.38 3.43
CA SER A 566 28.74 -12.01 3.03
C SER A 566 28.64 -13.47 3.47
N ILE A 567 27.41 -13.90 3.72
CA ILE A 567 27.05 -15.27 4.06
C ILE A 567 26.52 -15.97 2.81
N VAL A 568 27.10 -17.12 2.45
CA VAL A 568 26.59 -18.00 1.39
C VAL A 568 26.36 -19.38 1.99
N ALA A 569 25.11 -19.64 2.41
CA ALA A 569 24.82 -20.76 3.31
C ALA A 569 23.57 -21.56 2.94
N PHE A 570 23.55 -22.87 3.21
CA PHE A 570 22.37 -23.73 3.09
C PHE A 570 21.72 -23.81 1.68
N ASN A 571 22.38 -23.31 0.64
CA ASN A 571 21.90 -23.44 -0.74
C ASN A 571 22.15 -24.85 -1.28
N ARG A 572 21.33 -25.28 -2.24
CA ARG A 572 21.35 -26.64 -2.79
C ARG A 572 21.25 -26.64 -4.30
N ALA A 573 21.82 -27.67 -4.92
CA ALA A 573 21.63 -27.92 -6.33
C ALA A 573 21.65 -29.41 -6.67
N GLY A 574 21.06 -29.78 -7.82
CA GLY A 574 21.05 -31.17 -8.29
C GLY A 574 22.45 -31.74 -8.55
N ASP A 575 23.37 -30.96 -9.12
CA ASP A 575 24.79 -31.30 -9.14
C ASP A 575 25.37 -31.07 -7.75
N HIS A 576 25.62 -32.17 -7.06
CA HIS A 576 26.24 -32.11 -5.75
C HIS A 576 27.56 -31.32 -5.84
N ASN A 577 28.34 -31.49 -6.90
CA ASN A 577 29.48 -30.67 -7.34
C ASN A 577 29.45 -29.16 -7.01
N GLN A 578 28.27 -28.57 -7.18
CA GLN A 578 28.07 -27.14 -7.40
C GLN A 578 26.88 -26.64 -6.56
N HIS A 579 26.77 -27.02 -5.29
CA HIS A 579 25.67 -26.57 -4.42
C HIS A 579 25.57 -25.04 -4.30
N GLN A 580 26.70 -24.38 -4.11
CA GLN A 580 26.77 -22.92 -3.89
C GLN A 580 27.05 -22.19 -5.20
N VAL A 581 28.24 -22.44 -5.75
CA VAL A 581 28.80 -21.77 -6.95
C VAL A 581 29.44 -22.77 -7.89
N GLY A 582 29.62 -22.36 -9.14
CA GLY A 582 30.22 -23.17 -10.20
C GLY A 582 31.70 -22.86 -10.45
N PHE A 583 32.19 -21.73 -9.94
CA PHE A 583 33.60 -21.31 -9.97
C PHE A 583 33.88 -20.49 -8.71
N THR A 584 35.10 -20.61 -8.18
CA THR A 584 35.53 -19.82 -7.03
C THR A 584 35.54 -18.34 -7.37
N LEU A 585 34.89 -17.51 -6.55
CA LEU A 585 34.75 -16.07 -6.76
C LEU A 585 35.93 -15.29 -6.15
N ARG A 586 36.07 -14.02 -6.54
CA ARG A 586 37.09 -13.14 -5.98
C ARG A 586 36.79 -12.81 -4.52
N ASP A 587 37.80 -12.98 -3.67
CA ASP A 587 37.68 -12.74 -2.23
C ASP A 587 37.86 -11.27 -1.86
N GLY A 588 36.79 -10.64 -1.40
CA GLY A 588 36.83 -9.32 -0.78
C GLY A 588 37.19 -9.35 0.71
N GLY A 589 37.21 -10.53 1.34
CA GLY A 589 37.42 -10.74 2.78
C GLY A 589 36.12 -10.82 3.58
N GLY A 590 36.18 -11.48 4.74
CA GLY A 590 35.08 -11.52 5.71
C GLY A 590 33.89 -12.41 5.29
N ASN A 591 34.10 -13.49 4.54
CA ASN A 591 32.99 -14.30 4.03
C ASN A 591 32.78 -15.59 4.84
N ILE A 592 31.53 -16.07 4.92
CA ILE A 592 31.18 -17.40 5.45
C ILE A 592 30.56 -18.25 4.34
N GLU A 593 30.94 -19.53 4.28
CA GLU A 593 30.28 -20.52 3.43
C GLU A 593 29.83 -21.74 4.26
N TYR A 594 28.63 -22.26 3.98
CA TYR A 594 28.12 -23.46 4.66
C TYR A 594 27.07 -24.22 3.83
N PRO A 595 27.00 -25.56 3.82
CA PRO A 595 27.86 -26.50 4.52
C PRO A 595 29.28 -26.54 3.95
N ALA A 596 30.17 -27.25 4.65
CA ALA A 596 31.51 -27.50 4.17
C ALA A 596 31.49 -28.19 2.79
N PRO A 597 32.33 -27.74 1.83
CA PRO A 597 32.50 -28.45 0.56
C PRO A 597 33.04 -29.86 0.82
N THR A 598 32.47 -30.87 0.19
CA THR A 598 32.90 -32.27 0.35
C THR A 598 33.43 -32.83 -0.98
N GLY A 599 34.54 -33.58 -0.98
CA GLY A 599 35.07 -34.17 -2.22
C GLY A 599 35.60 -33.13 -3.24
N ARG A 600 35.09 -33.12 -4.48
CA ARG A 600 35.56 -32.25 -5.59
C ARG A 600 34.86 -30.87 -5.65
N TYR A 601 34.19 -30.46 -4.57
CA TYR A 601 33.42 -29.21 -4.51
C TYR A 601 34.28 -27.96 -4.63
N ILE A 602 33.66 -26.92 -5.18
CA ILE A 602 34.25 -25.60 -5.42
C ILE A 602 33.98 -24.70 -4.21
N ARG A 603 35.02 -24.01 -3.73
CA ARG A 603 34.91 -23.02 -2.65
C ARG A 603 34.12 -21.81 -3.14
N VAL A 604 33.34 -21.15 -2.28
CA VAL A 604 32.70 -19.88 -2.61
C VAL A 604 33.77 -18.81 -2.87
N THR A 605 34.69 -18.61 -1.93
CA THR A 605 35.93 -17.82 -2.14
C THR A 605 37.13 -18.59 -1.56
N PRO A 606 38.39 -18.26 -1.92
CA PRO A 606 39.56 -18.95 -1.39
C PRO A 606 39.66 -18.96 0.16
N ASN A 607 39.27 -17.86 0.83
CA ASN A 607 39.40 -17.71 2.28
C ASN A 607 38.07 -17.54 3.03
N SER A 608 36.92 -17.90 2.43
CA SER A 608 35.67 -17.98 3.17
C SER A 608 35.80 -18.93 4.36
N ARG A 609 35.22 -18.56 5.50
CA ARG A 609 35.21 -19.39 6.70
C ARG A 609 34.17 -20.49 6.50
N ILE A 610 34.62 -21.74 6.57
CA ILE A 610 33.74 -22.91 6.52
C ILE A 610 33.20 -23.16 7.92
N ILE A 611 32.07 -22.56 8.24
CA ILE A 611 31.43 -22.68 9.55
C ILE A 611 29.94 -22.43 9.40
N ASP A 612 29.13 -23.11 10.20
CA ASP A 612 27.70 -22.82 10.28
C ASP A 612 27.53 -21.36 10.73
N PRO A 613 26.90 -20.49 9.93
CA PRO A 613 26.75 -19.09 10.29
C PRO A 613 25.76 -18.87 11.45
N GLN A 614 25.00 -19.90 11.86
CA GLN A 614 24.00 -19.80 12.94
C GLN A 614 23.04 -18.63 12.72
N ILE A 615 22.38 -18.64 11.57
CA ILE A 615 21.35 -17.67 11.22
C ILE A 615 19.96 -18.21 11.58
N GLY A 616 19.07 -17.33 12.00
CA GLY A 616 17.68 -17.63 12.28
C GLY A 616 16.86 -17.94 11.02
N ALA A 617 15.57 -18.21 11.21
CA ALA A 617 14.63 -18.28 10.10
C ALA A 617 14.61 -16.96 9.31
N LEU A 618 14.13 -17.00 8.08
CA LEU A 618 13.80 -15.77 7.36
C LEU A 618 12.63 -15.15 8.11
N THR A 619 12.80 -13.93 8.59
CA THR A 619 11.84 -13.24 9.46
C THR A 619 11.69 -11.81 8.98
N GLN A 620 10.45 -11.33 9.00
CA GLN A 620 10.16 -9.93 8.80
C GLN A 620 10.49 -9.15 10.09
N ILE A 621 11.31 -8.12 9.99
CA ILE A 621 11.62 -7.20 11.09
C ILE A 621 11.42 -5.78 10.54
N GLY A 622 10.45 -5.05 11.07
CA GLY A 622 9.97 -3.82 10.42
C GLY A 622 9.39 -4.12 9.04
N ASP A 623 9.77 -3.34 8.03
CA ASP A 623 9.33 -3.50 6.64
C ASP A 623 10.23 -4.43 5.81
N ASP A 624 11.27 -5.01 6.43
CA ASP A 624 12.32 -5.78 5.76
C ASP A 624 12.31 -7.26 6.13
N TRP A 625 12.81 -8.11 5.22
CA TRP A 625 13.04 -9.53 5.48
C TRP A 625 14.52 -9.86 5.52
N VAL A 626 14.93 -10.41 6.66
CA VAL A 626 16.32 -10.74 6.96
C VAL A 626 16.43 -12.12 7.63
N HIS A 627 17.65 -12.63 7.67
CA HIS A 627 18.01 -13.74 8.55
C HIS A 627 18.76 -13.19 9.77
N PRO A 628 18.13 -13.06 10.95
CA PRO A 628 18.81 -12.57 12.15
C PRO A 628 19.98 -13.47 12.53
N LEU A 629 21.06 -12.90 13.03
CA LEU A 629 22.15 -13.69 13.60
C LEU A 629 21.74 -14.22 14.98
N LEU A 630 21.90 -15.53 15.22
CA LEU A 630 21.63 -16.11 16.53
C LEU A 630 22.73 -15.71 17.53
N PRO A 631 22.41 -15.61 18.84
CA PRO A 631 23.42 -15.36 19.86
C PRO A 631 24.60 -16.34 19.79
N GLY A 632 25.81 -15.79 19.73
CA GLY A 632 27.04 -16.58 19.57
C GLY A 632 27.38 -16.93 18.12
N SER A 633 26.63 -16.40 17.15
CA SER A 633 26.88 -16.62 15.73
C SER A 633 28.33 -16.32 15.35
N PRO A 634 28.98 -17.20 14.55
CA PRO A 634 30.31 -16.95 14.02
C PRO A 634 30.41 -15.76 13.07
N ALA A 635 29.30 -15.17 12.65
CA ALA A 635 29.26 -13.96 11.83
C ALA A 635 29.49 -12.67 12.63
N ILE A 636 29.21 -12.71 13.95
CA ILE A 636 29.22 -11.53 14.84
C ILE A 636 30.64 -10.97 15.02
N ASN A 637 30.82 -9.72 14.62
CA ASN A 637 32.01 -8.89 14.66
C ASN A 637 33.19 -9.58 13.98
N LYS A 638 32.94 -10.15 12.79
CA LYS A 638 33.95 -10.87 11.99
C LYS A 638 34.08 -10.38 10.55
N GLY A 639 33.31 -9.38 10.14
CA GLY A 639 33.50 -8.69 8.88
C GLY A 639 34.83 -7.93 8.85
N VAL A 640 35.31 -7.64 7.64
CA VAL A 640 36.46 -6.77 7.44
C VAL A 640 36.01 -5.31 7.43
N SER A 641 36.67 -4.46 8.20
CA SER A 641 36.46 -2.99 8.19
C SER A 641 37.35 -2.36 7.10
N ARG A 642 36.77 -2.07 5.92
CA ARG A 642 37.45 -1.45 4.77
C ARG A 642 36.59 -0.35 4.16
N SER A 643 37.17 0.47 3.28
CA SER A 643 36.37 1.36 2.41
C SER A 643 35.35 0.54 1.61
N ASN A 644 34.12 1.03 1.50
CA ASN A 644 32.97 0.41 0.82
C ASN A 644 32.22 -0.67 1.62
N VAL A 645 32.42 -0.75 2.95
CA VAL A 645 31.45 -1.40 3.84
C VAL A 645 30.40 -0.36 4.25
N PRO A 646 29.09 -0.66 4.12
CA PRO A 646 28.02 0.25 4.55
C PRO A 646 28.10 0.55 6.05
N SER A 647 27.73 1.76 6.46
CA SER A 647 27.66 2.15 7.87
C SER A 647 26.42 1.62 8.58
N ILE A 648 25.39 1.25 7.83
CA ILE A 648 24.14 0.67 8.31
C ILE A 648 23.95 -0.73 7.72
N ASP A 649 23.14 -1.57 8.36
CA ASP A 649 22.73 -2.88 7.87
C ASP A 649 21.46 -2.79 7.00
N GLN A 650 20.86 -3.94 6.64
CA GLN A 650 19.64 -3.97 5.83
C GLN A 650 18.47 -3.27 6.52
N LEU A 651 18.33 -3.39 7.85
CA LEU A 651 17.25 -2.78 8.63
C LEU A 651 17.47 -1.28 8.88
N GLY A 652 18.54 -0.70 8.33
CA GLY A 652 18.93 0.68 8.58
C GLY A 652 19.63 0.90 9.92
N LEU A 653 20.04 -0.16 10.63
CA LEU A 653 20.71 -0.07 11.92
C LEU A 653 22.21 0.14 11.76
N ASP A 654 22.80 1.02 12.57
CA ASP A 654 24.25 1.27 12.56
C ASP A 654 25.06 0.00 12.82
N ARG A 655 26.08 -0.21 11.99
CA ARG A 655 27.10 -1.24 12.22
C ARG A 655 28.10 -0.78 13.25
N ASP A 656 28.47 -1.67 14.16
CA ASP A 656 29.52 -1.36 15.12
C ASP A 656 30.89 -1.29 14.42
N GLY A 657 31.93 -0.77 15.09
CA GLY A 657 33.26 -0.60 14.48
C GLY A 657 33.90 -1.90 13.95
N GLN A 658 33.29 -3.06 14.20
CA GLN A 658 33.58 -4.39 13.68
C GLN A 658 32.32 -4.97 13.01
N PRO A 659 32.06 -4.66 11.73
CA PRO A 659 30.81 -5.04 11.07
C PRO A 659 30.60 -6.56 11.06
N ASP A 660 29.34 -6.98 11.13
CA ASP A 660 28.97 -8.38 10.98
C ASP A 660 29.09 -8.87 9.55
N ILE A 661 29.23 -10.19 9.41
CA ILE A 661 29.17 -10.87 8.11
C ILE A 661 27.69 -11.12 7.79
N GLY A 662 27.20 -10.61 6.67
CA GLY A 662 25.82 -10.76 6.20
C GLY A 662 25.06 -9.43 6.15
N ALA A 663 23.78 -9.53 5.77
CA ALA A 663 22.88 -8.38 5.62
C ALA A 663 22.44 -7.75 6.95
N PHE A 664 22.49 -8.51 8.03
CA PHE A 664 22.05 -8.11 9.37
C PHE A 664 23.24 -7.75 10.26
N GLU A 665 23.05 -6.77 11.16
CA GLU A 665 23.96 -6.46 12.25
C GLU A 665 23.34 -6.87 13.61
N PHE A 666 24.08 -7.68 14.37
CA PHE A 666 23.70 -8.12 15.70
C PHE A 666 23.96 -7.03 16.73
N GLN A 667 22.89 -6.45 17.27
CA GLN A 667 22.99 -5.55 18.40
C GLN A 667 22.98 -6.34 19.72
N THR A 668 24.07 -6.28 20.48
CA THR A 668 24.01 -6.66 21.89
C THR A 668 23.20 -5.62 22.64
N ALA A 669 22.11 -6.02 23.30
CA ALA A 669 21.35 -5.14 24.18
C ALA A 669 22.29 -4.50 25.23
N THR A 670 22.73 -3.27 24.98
CA THR A 670 23.30 -2.42 26.02
C THR A 670 22.14 -2.01 26.89
N ILE A 671 21.96 -2.69 28.02
CA ILE A 671 21.21 -2.13 29.15
C ILE A 671 22.04 -0.94 29.63
N GLN A 672 21.79 0.24 29.06
CA GLN A 672 21.94 1.45 29.84
C GLN A 672 20.69 1.55 30.71
N GLU A 673 20.86 1.27 32.00
CA GLU A 673 19.96 1.78 33.02
C GLU A 673 19.98 3.32 32.88
N SER A 674 19.01 3.87 32.15
CA SER A 674 18.68 5.28 32.27
C SER A 674 18.00 5.45 33.62
N THR A 675 18.78 5.90 34.59
CA THR A 675 18.24 6.52 35.80
C THR A 675 17.34 7.67 35.37
N VAL A 676 16.03 7.49 35.46
CA VAL A 676 15.04 8.55 35.25
C VAL A 676 15.23 9.58 36.37
N GLN A 677 16.02 10.61 36.10
CA GLN A 677 15.94 11.87 36.82
C GLN A 677 14.81 12.68 36.19
N ALA A 678 13.73 12.85 36.94
CA ALA A 678 12.66 13.77 36.61
C ALA A 678 13.22 15.20 36.50
N THR A 679 13.19 15.76 35.30
CA THR A 679 13.23 17.20 35.09
C THR A 679 11.96 17.60 34.36
N THR A 680 11.10 18.27 35.10
CA THR A 680 9.93 19.00 34.64
C THR A 680 10.37 20.22 33.83
N ASP A 681 9.94 20.31 32.58
CA ASP A 681 9.43 21.58 32.01
C ASP A 681 8.54 21.31 30.78
N PRO A 682 7.52 22.16 30.56
CA PRO A 682 6.33 21.79 29.81
C PRO A 682 6.47 22.13 28.32
N ILE A 683 6.08 21.19 27.46
CA ILE A 683 5.80 21.47 26.05
C ILE A 683 4.29 21.30 25.87
N THR A 684 3.69 22.35 25.34
CA THR A 684 2.27 22.59 25.19
C THR A 684 1.63 21.71 24.11
N ASP A 685 0.44 21.23 24.48
CA ASP A 685 -0.59 20.53 23.73
C ASP A 685 -0.90 21.14 22.34
N SER A 686 -0.68 20.36 21.27
CA SER A 686 -1.41 20.38 19.99
C SER A 686 -0.75 19.45 18.97
N GLN A 687 -0.78 18.15 19.26
CA GLN A 687 -0.73 17.07 18.26
C GLN A 687 -1.14 15.80 19.00
N VAL A 688 -2.44 15.60 19.15
CA VAL A 688 -2.97 14.30 19.57
C VAL A 688 -2.83 13.38 18.35
N ALA A 689 -1.68 12.72 18.23
CA ALA A 689 -1.61 11.44 17.57
C ALA A 689 -2.61 10.54 18.29
N SER A 690 -3.67 10.10 17.60
CA SER A 690 -4.64 9.19 18.17
C SER A 690 -3.94 7.88 18.55
N ASP A 691 -4.05 7.46 19.81
CA ASP A 691 -3.58 6.16 20.30
C ASP A 691 -3.92 5.04 19.29
N ASP A 692 -2.89 4.35 18.77
CA ASP A 692 -2.96 3.47 17.61
C ASP A 692 -3.93 2.28 17.82
N ALA A 693 -5.03 2.29 17.09
CA ALA A 693 -5.95 1.16 16.98
C ALA A 693 -5.22 -0.05 16.36
N ILE A 694 -5.03 -1.13 17.13
CA ILE A 694 -4.37 -2.37 16.67
C ILE A 694 -5.37 -3.39 16.11
N GLY A 695 -6.67 -3.19 16.32
CA GLY A 695 -7.69 -4.12 15.84
C GLY A 695 -9.11 -3.61 16.02
N GLU A 696 -10.07 -4.29 15.39
CA GLU A 696 -11.50 -4.01 15.54
C GLU A 696 -12.30 -5.31 15.48
N TYR A 697 -13.42 -5.35 16.17
CA TYR A 697 -14.25 -6.54 16.27
C TYR A 697 -15.71 -6.21 16.03
N GLY A 698 -16.47 -7.24 15.66
CA GLY A 698 -17.89 -7.11 15.39
C GLY A 698 -18.62 -8.45 15.38
N SER A 699 -19.93 -8.40 15.19
CA SER A 699 -20.79 -9.57 15.09
C SER A 699 -21.66 -9.52 13.84
N LEU A 700 -21.83 -10.67 13.18
CA LEU A 700 -22.47 -10.80 11.87
C LEU A 700 -23.53 -11.91 11.89
N SER A 701 -24.49 -11.83 10.97
CA SER A 701 -25.43 -12.91 10.68
C SER A 701 -25.20 -13.42 9.27
N LEU A 702 -24.64 -14.63 9.15
CA LEU A 702 -24.13 -15.18 7.90
C LEU A 702 -24.90 -16.41 7.45
N ASN A 703 -24.95 -16.63 6.14
CA ASN A 703 -25.38 -17.88 5.53
C ASN A 703 -24.36 -18.30 4.46
N HIS A 704 -24.74 -19.15 3.51
CA HIS A 704 -23.89 -19.62 2.42
C HIS A 704 -23.50 -18.54 1.38
N GLN A 705 -24.05 -17.33 1.46
CA GLN A 705 -23.74 -16.22 0.56
C GLN A 705 -22.55 -15.42 1.10
N TRP A 706 -21.66 -15.00 0.19
CA TRP A 706 -20.58 -14.08 0.52
C TRP A 706 -21.13 -12.71 0.93
N GLN A 707 -20.68 -12.24 2.09
CA GLN A 707 -20.94 -10.90 2.60
C GLN A 707 -19.60 -10.17 2.71
N THR A 708 -19.54 -8.91 2.24
CA THR A 708 -18.41 -8.03 2.50
C THR A 708 -18.60 -7.36 3.86
N VAL A 709 -17.55 -7.35 4.66
CA VAL A 709 -17.41 -6.58 5.89
C VAL A 709 -16.45 -5.44 5.58
N SER A 710 -16.88 -4.21 5.80
CA SER A 710 -16.02 -3.02 5.75
C SER A 710 -15.50 -2.74 7.15
N LEU A 711 -14.24 -2.36 7.23
CA LEU A 711 -13.58 -2.01 8.48
C LEU A 711 -13.64 -0.49 8.68
N ASP A 712 -13.71 -0.06 9.94
CA ASP A 712 -13.74 1.36 10.30
C ASP A 712 -12.31 1.94 10.29
N ALA A 713 -11.30 1.12 10.55
CA ALA A 713 -9.88 1.46 10.40
C ALA A 713 -9.24 0.80 9.17
N GLU A 714 -8.06 1.30 8.79
CA GLU A 714 -7.20 0.69 7.78
C GLU A 714 -6.00 -0.02 8.42
N TYR A 715 -5.91 -1.32 8.18
CA TYR A 715 -4.86 -2.21 8.65
C TYR A 715 -3.86 -2.48 7.52
N ARG A 716 -2.57 -2.54 7.81
CA ARG A 716 -1.55 -2.85 6.80
C ARG A 716 -1.55 -4.34 6.48
N ASN A 717 -1.58 -5.18 7.52
CA ASN A 717 -1.54 -6.64 7.45
C ASN A 717 -2.63 -7.25 8.34
N PRO A 718 -3.93 -7.07 8.01
CA PRO A 718 -5.01 -7.55 8.85
C PRO A 718 -5.05 -9.08 8.96
N VAL A 719 -5.13 -9.57 10.19
CA VAL A 719 -5.40 -10.97 10.53
C VAL A 719 -6.83 -11.08 11.04
N VAL A 720 -7.69 -11.76 10.28
CA VAL A 720 -9.11 -11.90 10.61
C VAL A 720 -9.34 -13.24 11.31
N ILE A 721 -9.73 -13.22 12.58
CA ILE A 721 -10.15 -14.40 13.33
C ILE A 721 -11.66 -14.37 13.52
N VAL A 722 -12.34 -15.46 13.15
CA VAL A 722 -13.80 -15.54 13.24
C VAL A 722 -14.22 -16.74 14.07
N SER A 723 -15.21 -16.53 14.93
CA SER A 723 -15.85 -17.59 15.71
C SER A 723 -16.42 -18.69 14.81
N ASP A 724 -16.41 -19.91 15.31
CA ASP A 724 -17.29 -20.95 14.77
C ASP A 724 -18.76 -20.58 15.00
N PRO A 725 -19.69 -20.99 14.13
CA PRO A 725 -21.01 -20.40 14.11
C PRO A 725 -21.93 -20.92 15.24
N THR A 726 -22.95 -20.11 15.53
CA THR A 726 -24.01 -20.52 16.47
C THR A 726 -24.80 -21.74 15.99
N PHE A 727 -25.58 -22.40 16.86
CA PHE A 727 -26.37 -23.56 16.49
C PHE A 727 -27.82 -23.16 16.13
N ASN A 728 -28.05 -22.73 14.90
CA ASN A 728 -29.39 -22.41 14.38
C ASN A 728 -29.86 -23.40 13.30
N GLY A 729 -28.93 -23.91 12.48
CA GLY A 729 -29.14 -24.99 11.52
C GLY A 729 -28.56 -26.34 11.98
N GLY A 730 -29.12 -27.45 11.50
CA GLY A 730 -28.64 -28.79 11.86
C GLY A 730 -27.34 -29.21 11.18
N ASP A 731 -27.06 -28.67 9.99
CA ASP A 731 -25.89 -29.04 9.19
C ASP A 731 -24.59 -28.44 9.77
N PRO A 732 -23.45 -29.15 9.73
CA PRO A 732 -22.16 -28.59 10.11
C PRO A 732 -21.76 -27.45 9.18
N ALA A 733 -21.04 -26.45 9.71
CA ALA A 733 -20.56 -25.33 8.91
C ALA A 733 -19.30 -24.69 9.50
N VAL A 734 -18.47 -24.16 8.60
CA VAL A 734 -17.27 -23.36 8.94
C VAL A 734 -17.37 -21.99 8.31
N THR A 735 -16.64 -21.04 8.89
CA THR A 735 -16.44 -19.72 8.31
C THR A 735 -15.33 -19.77 7.26
N ARG A 736 -15.61 -19.21 6.08
CA ARG A 736 -14.63 -19.03 5.01
C ARG A 736 -14.41 -17.57 4.73
N LEU A 737 -13.14 -17.21 4.54
CA LEU A 737 -12.70 -15.87 4.22
C LEU A 737 -12.13 -15.82 2.81
N ARG A 738 -12.23 -14.65 2.19
CA ARG A 738 -11.45 -14.28 1.00
C ARG A 738 -11.35 -12.77 0.91
N ASN A 739 -10.46 -12.29 0.04
CA ASN A 739 -10.30 -10.86 -0.23
C ASN A 739 -10.12 -10.05 1.07
N VAL A 740 -9.28 -10.55 1.97
CA VAL A 740 -8.87 -9.80 3.16
C VAL A 740 -7.95 -8.66 2.68
N THR A 741 -8.41 -7.42 2.84
CA THR A 741 -7.72 -6.18 2.50
C THR A 741 -7.61 -5.31 3.75
N GLY A 742 -6.83 -4.23 3.70
CA GLY A 742 -6.63 -3.35 4.85
C GLY A 742 -7.89 -2.76 5.46
N ASN A 743 -8.96 -2.62 4.67
CA ASN A 743 -10.21 -2.00 5.08
C ASN A 743 -11.45 -2.88 4.84
N SER A 744 -11.30 -4.15 4.44
CA SER A 744 -12.43 -5.03 4.22
C SER A 744 -12.06 -6.51 4.17
N PHE A 745 -13.05 -7.39 4.35
CA PHE A 745 -12.92 -8.79 3.97
C PHE A 745 -14.26 -9.37 3.52
N GLN A 746 -14.23 -10.48 2.79
CA GLN A 746 -15.44 -11.23 2.45
C GLN A 746 -15.54 -12.51 3.28
N ILE A 747 -16.74 -12.79 3.76
CA ILE A 747 -17.01 -13.93 4.64
C ILE A 747 -18.31 -14.65 4.26
N ARG A 748 -18.34 -15.97 4.45
CA ARG A 748 -19.57 -16.79 4.39
C ARG A 748 -19.48 -18.02 5.28
N LEU A 749 -20.61 -18.70 5.47
CA LEU A 749 -20.63 -20.08 5.94
C LEU A 749 -20.47 -21.06 4.78
N GLN A 750 -19.76 -22.15 5.02
CA GLN A 750 -19.65 -23.28 4.11
C GLN A 750 -19.99 -24.58 4.83
N GLU A 751 -20.87 -25.37 4.25
CA GLU A 751 -21.15 -26.75 4.65
C GLU A 751 -20.11 -27.71 4.09
N PRO A 752 -19.90 -28.88 4.73
CA PRO A 752 -19.11 -29.97 4.16
C PRO A 752 -19.53 -30.31 2.73
N ASN A 753 -18.60 -30.86 1.93
CA ASN A 753 -18.81 -31.03 0.49
C ASN A 753 -19.94 -32.02 0.17
N TYR A 754 -20.24 -32.95 1.08
CA TYR A 754 -21.34 -33.92 0.93
C TYR A 754 -22.76 -33.35 1.19
N LYS A 755 -22.86 -32.08 1.60
CA LYS A 755 -24.13 -31.34 1.76
C LYS A 755 -24.53 -30.61 0.47
N ASP A 756 -25.67 -29.91 0.50
CA ASP A 756 -26.21 -29.20 -0.68
C ASP A 756 -25.63 -27.78 -0.86
N GLY A 757 -24.84 -27.32 0.10
CA GLY A 757 -24.15 -26.02 0.09
C GLY A 757 -25.04 -24.86 0.51
N LYS A 758 -26.23 -25.11 1.07
CA LYS A 758 -27.18 -24.08 1.48
C LYS A 758 -27.37 -24.05 3.00
N HIS A 759 -26.54 -23.24 3.64
CA HIS A 759 -26.69 -23.02 5.08
C HIS A 759 -27.76 -21.97 5.42
N VAL A 760 -28.46 -22.17 6.53
CA VAL A 760 -29.32 -21.16 7.17
C VAL A 760 -28.49 -20.03 7.81
N LYS A 761 -29.14 -18.94 8.21
CA LYS A 761 -28.44 -17.83 8.87
C LYS A 761 -27.99 -18.20 10.29
N GLU A 762 -26.72 -17.97 10.61
CA GLU A 762 -26.15 -18.13 11.96
C GLU A 762 -25.36 -16.89 12.36
N SER A 763 -25.28 -16.63 13.66
CA SER A 763 -24.44 -15.57 14.20
C SER A 763 -22.99 -16.03 14.35
N VAL A 764 -22.05 -15.15 14.02
CA VAL A 764 -20.61 -15.26 14.28
C VAL A 764 -20.08 -13.92 14.81
N SER A 765 -18.98 -13.93 15.54
CA SER A 765 -18.19 -12.72 15.84
C SER A 765 -16.83 -12.80 15.15
N TYR A 766 -16.29 -11.65 14.76
CA TYR A 766 -14.96 -11.53 14.18
C TYR A 766 -14.11 -10.54 14.98
N LEU A 767 -12.80 -10.71 14.91
CA LEU A 767 -11.79 -9.76 15.33
C LEU A 767 -10.76 -9.67 14.20
N VAL A 768 -10.52 -8.44 13.74
CA VAL A 768 -9.40 -8.10 12.87
C VAL A 768 -8.31 -7.51 13.76
N VAL A 769 -7.09 -8.01 13.65
CA VAL A 769 -5.92 -7.46 14.35
C VAL A 769 -4.82 -7.23 13.35
N GLU A 770 -4.11 -6.12 13.44
CA GLU A 770 -2.88 -5.90 12.71
C GLU A 770 -1.86 -6.99 13.06
N ALA A 771 -1.27 -7.63 12.05
CA ALA A 771 -0.19 -8.59 12.28
C ALA A 771 0.96 -7.89 13.00
N GLY A 772 1.47 -8.55 14.03
CA GLY A 772 2.47 -7.96 14.90
C GLY A 772 2.32 -8.43 16.34
N ASP A 773 3.10 -7.78 17.18
CA ASP A 773 3.39 -8.17 18.53
C ASP A 773 3.06 -6.97 19.43
N TRP A 774 1.91 -7.02 20.11
CA TRP A 774 1.30 -5.89 20.80
C TRP A 774 1.21 -6.08 22.31
N THR A 775 1.18 -4.98 23.06
CA THR A 775 0.87 -4.95 24.49
C THR A 775 -0.29 -3.98 24.73
N LEU A 776 -1.34 -4.46 25.39
CA LEU A 776 -2.47 -3.63 25.81
C LEU A 776 -2.07 -2.71 26.98
N ALA A 777 -2.87 -1.69 27.27
CA ALA A 777 -2.59 -0.73 28.35
C ALA A 777 -2.39 -1.40 29.73
N ASP A 778 -3.01 -2.55 29.99
CA ASP A 778 -2.83 -3.31 31.23
C ASP A 778 -1.63 -4.27 31.25
N GLY A 779 -0.84 -4.30 30.17
CA GLY A 779 0.32 -5.18 30.00
C GLY A 779 0.01 -6.54 29.38
N THR A 780 -1.23 -6.81 28.99
CA THR A 780 -1.64 -8.05 28.30
C THR A 780 -0.96 -8.17 26.94
N ARG A 781 -0.31 -9.31 26.69
CA ARG A 781 0.35 -9.60 25.41
C ARG A 781 -0.66 -10.09 24.37
N ILE A 782 -0.58 -9.51 23.17
CA ILE A 782 -1.23 -10.00 21.96
C ILE A 782 -0.17 -10.21 20.89
N SER A 783 -0.30 -11.27 20.11
CA SER A 783 0.53 -11.54 18.94
C SER A 783 -0.35 -12.08 17.83
N ALA A 784 -0.25 -11.54 16.63
CA ALA A 784 -1.03 -11.96 15.47
C ALA A 784 -0.14 -12.08 14.24
N GLY A 785 -0.46 -13.03 13.36
CA GLY A 785 0.28 -13.19 12.12
C GLY A 785 -0.40 -14.14 11.15
N THR A 786 0.22 -14.32 9.99
CA THR A 786 -0.25 -15.27 8.98
C THR A 786 0.86 -16.20 8.52
N ARG A 787 0.48 -17.33 7.93
CA ARG A 787 1.41 -18.27 7.32
C ARG A 787 0.73 -19.12 6.25
N SER A 788 1.37 -19.26 5.09
CA SER A 788 0.93 -20.15 4.03
C SER A 788 1.13 -21.62 4.42
N SER A 789 0.11 -22.45 4.21
CA SER A 789 0.18 -23.91 4.39
C SER A 789 -0.79 -24.64 3.47
N SER A 790 -0.42 -25.85 3.05
CA SER A 790 -1.28 -26.84 2.37
C SER A 790 -1.46 -28.11 3.21
N ARG A 791 -1.01 -28.08 4.47
CA ARG A 791 -0.88 -29.27 5.29
C ARG A 791 -2.19 -29.62 6.00
N LEU A 792 -2.74 -30.78 5.64
CA LEU A 792 -3.81 -31.42 6.40
C LEU A 792 -3.27 -32.08 7.66
N THR A 793 -4.04 -32.13 8.75
CA THR A 793 -3.63 -32.73 10.04
C THR A 793 -3.19 -34.19 9.91
N SER A 794 -3.77 -34.93 8.95
CA SER A 794 -3.37 -36.30 8.59
C SER A 794 -1.91 -36.40 8.09
N LYS A 795 -1.33 -35.28 7.63
CA LYS A 795 0.05 -35.14 7.16
C LYS A 795 0.95 -34.40 8.16
N GLY A 796 0.45 -34.14 9.37
CA GLY A 796 1.16 -33.45 10.44
C GLY A 796 0.77 -31.97 10.58
N PHE A 797 1.54 -31.22 11.36
CA PHE A 797 1.26 -29.83 11.70
C PHE A 797 2.46 -28.94 11.39
N ASP A 798 2.21 -27.70 10.99
CA ASP A 798 3.21 -26.63 10.93
C ASP A 798 3.44 -26.04 12.33
N ALA A 799 4.67 -25.67 12.65
CA ALA A 799 5.03 -25.13 13.96
C ALA A 799 5.22 -23.61 13.87
N GLN A 800 4.51 -22.86 14.71
CA GLN A 800 4.62 -21.41 14.87
C GLN A 800 5.32 -21.08 16.18
N SER A 801 6.37 -20.26 16.11
CA SER A 801 7.03 -19.74 17.30
C SER A 801 6.29 -18.51 17.83
N LEU A 802 6.34 -18.32 19.14
CA LEU A 802 5.88 -17.12 19.83
C LEU A 802 7.01 -16.60 20.72
N SER A 803 7.06 -15.28 20.89
CA SER A 803 8.03 -14.59 21.76
C SER A 803 7.32 -13.92 22.93
N ASP A 804 8.01 -13.81 24.05
CA ASP A 804 7.66 -12.95 25.19
C ASP A 804 6.34 -13.24 25.93
N PHE A 805 5.66 -14.35 25.62
CA PHE A 805 4.60 -14.88 26.48
C PHE A 805 5.18 -15.54 27.73
N LYS A 806 4.67 -15.16 28.90
CA LYS A 806 5.12 -15.73 30.18
C LYS A 806 4.48 -17.09 30.48
N LEU A 807 3.25 -17.28 30.01
CA LEU A 807 2.46 -18.50 30.15
C LEU A 807 1.99 -18.96 28.77
N THR A 808 1.37 -20.14 28.70
CA THR A 808 0.77 -20.60 27.44
C THR A 808 -0.41 -19.69 27.09
N PRO A 809 -0.40 -18.97 25.95
CA PRO A 809 -1.48 -18.08 25.58
C PRO A 809 -2.71 -18.85 25.09
N THR A 810 -3.84 -18.14 25.00
CA THR A 810 -4.97 -18.60 24.17
C THR A 810 -4.58 -18.45 22.71
N VAL A 811 -4.72 -19.52 21.93
CA VAL A 811 -4.38 -19.51 20.49
C VAL A 811 -5.62 -19.80 19.65
N LEU A 812 -5.90 -18.93 18.70
CA LEU A 812 -6.96 -19.06 17.70
C LEU A 812 -6.34 -19.04 16.30
N THR A 813 -6.91 -19.80 15.37
CA THR A 813 -6.44 -19.87 13.97
C THR A 813 -7.61 -19.78 13.00
N GLN A 814 -7.38 -19.25 11.80
CA GLN A 814 -8.42 -19.07 10.80
C GLN A 814 -7.81 -19.05 9.39
N VAL A 815 -8.40 -19.79 8.46
CA VAL A 815 -8.05 -19.69 7.03
C VAL A 815 -8.48 -18.31 6.50
N GLN A 816 -7.54 -17.54 5.96
CA GLN A 816 -7.72 -16.17 5.44
C GLN A 816 -8.11 -16.13 3.96
N THR A 817 -7.81 -17.20 3.22
CA THR A 817 -7.99 -17.29 1.75
C THR A 817 -9.03 -18.34 1.36
N PHE A 818 -9.44 -18.29 0.09
CA PHE A 818 -10.34 -19.26 -0.54
C PHE A 818 -9.71 -19.74 -1.85
N ASN A 819 -8.54 -20.36 -1.76
CA ASN A 819 -7.84 -20.93 -2.89
C ASN A 819 -8.41 -22.31 -3.24
N GLY A 820 -8.77 -23.08 -2.21
CA GLY A 820 -9.39 -24.40 -2.28
C GLY A 820 -10.90 -24.32 -2.10
N ARG A 821 -11.65 -25.07 -2.91
CA ARG A 821 -13.11 -25.13 -2.80
C ARG A 821 -13.60 -26.06 -1.70
N ASP A 822 -12.76 -27.00 -1.28
CA ASP A 822 -13.09 -27.99 -0.27
C ASP A 822 -13.37 -27.35 1.08
N TRP A 823 -14.36 -27.87 1.80
CA TRP A 823 -14.62 -27.50 3.18
C TRP A 823 -13.36 -27.73 4.01
N VAL A 824 -12.95 -26.73 4.79
CA VAL A 824 -11.73 -26.79 5.58
C VAL A 824 -11.86 -25.95 6.85
N THR A 825 -11.37 -26.50 7.97
CA THR A 825 -11.20 -25.80 9.25
C THR A 825 -9.75 -25.89 9.71
N THR A 826 -9.37 -25.17 10.76
CA THR A 826 -8.04 -25.22 11.35
C THR A 826 -8.05 -25.92 12.70
N ARG A 827 -6.94 -26.59 13.02
CA ARG A 827 -6.69 -27.20 14.34
C ARG A 827 -5.36 -26.76 14.90
N THR A 828 -5.28 -26.76 16.22
CA THR A 828 -4.08 -26.39 16.96
C THR A 828 -3.66 -27.47 17.95
N THR A 829 -2.35 -27.60 18.16
CA THR A 829 -1.77 -28.54 19.14
C THR A 829 -0.41 -28.07 19.64
N GLY A 830 0.07 -28.64 20.74
CA GLY A 830 1.40 -28.37 21.26
C GLY A 830 1.64 -26.91 21.67
N GLN A 831 0.61 -26.24 22.16
CA GLN A 831 0.69 -24.87 22.66
C GLN A 831 1.61 -24.80 23.88
N SER A 832 2.50 -23.83 23.87
CA SER A 832 3.38 -23.44 24.97
C SER A 832 3.52 -21.91 24.97
N SER A 833 4.25 -21.39 25.95
CA SER A 833 4.62 -19.97 25.97
C SER A 833 5.58 -19.56 24.83
N SER A 834 6.16 -20.53 24.11
CA SER A 834 7.16 -20.27 23.05
C SER A 834 6.65 -20.61 21.66
N GLY A 835 5.40 -21.05 21.52
CA GLY A 835 4.86 -21.45 20.24
C GLY A 835 3.69 -22.41 20.31
N PHE A 836 3.21 -22.80 19.15
CA PHE A 836 2.16 -23.79 18.97
C PHE A 836 2.34 -24.47 17.61
N LYS A 837 1.48 -25.43 17.31
CA LYS A 837 1.40 -26.04 15.99
C LYS A 837 -0.01 -25.91 15.44
N PHE A 838 -0.14 -25.77 14.13
CA PHE A 838 -1.44 -25.68 13.45
C PHE A 838 -1.46 -26.51 12.16
N GLY A 839 -2.65 -26.85 11.71
CA GLY A 839 -2.90 -27.58 10.47
C GLY A 839 -4.36 -27.42 10.04
N MET A 840 -4.65 -27.81 8.80
CA MET A 840 -6.01 -27.79 8.26
C MET A 840 -6.69 -29.15 8.38
N GLU A 841 -8.00 -29.15 8.49
CA GLU A 841 -8.83 -30.36 8.39
C GLU A 841 -9.90 -30.16 7.33
N GLU A 842 -9.85 -31.00 6.31
CA GLU A 842 -11.00 -31.21 5.43
C GLU A 842 -11.96 -32.22 6.06
N GLU A 843 -13.14 -32.39 5.47
CA GLU A 843 -14.03 -33.49 5.81
C GLU A 843 -13.28 -34.84 5.85
N GLU A 844 -13.61 -35.70 6.81
CA GLU A 844 -12.87 -36.90 7.19
C GLU A 844 -12.60 -37.83 6.00
N ALA A 845 -13.56 -37.97 5.08
CA ALA A 845 -13.41 -38.75 3.86
C ALA A 845 -12.31 -38.21 2.92
N LEU A 846 -12.00 -36.92 2.99
CA LEU A 846 -10.99 -36.22 2.19
C LEU A 846 -9.73 -35.84 2.99
N ASN A 847 -9.77 -35.86 4.33
CA ASN A 847 -8.70 -35.34 5.16
C ASN A 847 -7.34 -36.07 4.99
N ARG A 848 -7.32 -37.28 4.40
CA ARG A 848 -6.08 -38.01 4.03
C ARG A 848 -5.52 -37.67 2.64
N GLY A 849 -6.25 -36.85 1.89
CA GLY A 849 -5.91 -36.34 0.56
C GLY A 849 -4.88 -35.22 0.62
N GLY A 850 -5.03 -34.18 -0.19
CA GLY A 850 -4.18 -33.00 -0.13
C GLY A 850 -5.02 -31.76 -0.42
N HIS A 851 -4.70 -30.67 0.28
CA HIS A 851 -5.31 -29.38 0.05
C HIS A 851 -4.40 -28.49 -0.80
N VAL A 852 -4.98 -27.52 -1.49
CA VAL A 852 -4.18 -26.44 -2.08
C VAL A 852 -3.61 -25.55 -0.97
N GLY A 853 -2.59 -24.75 -1.28
CA GLY A 853 -2.06 -23.80 -0.31
C GLY A 853 -3.09 -22.73 0.05
N GLU A 854 -3.28 -22.48 1.34
CA GLU A 854 -4.09 -21.41 1.90
C GLU A 854 -3.23 -20.58 2.89
N THR A 855 -3.56 -19.31 3.06
CA THR A 855 -3.00 -18.48 4.12
C THR A 855 -3.78 -18.72 5.41
N ILE A 856 -3.07 -19.10 6.48
CA ILE A 856 -3.65 -19.34 7.80
C ILE A 856 -3.23 -18.21 8.73
N GLY A 857 -4.21 -17.46 9.24
CA GLY A 857 -4.04 -16.44 10.25
C GLY A 857 -4.09 -17.04 11.64
N TRP A 858 -3.36 -16.46 12.58
CA TRP A 858 -3.35 -16.85 13.99
C TRP A 858 -3.35 -15.63 14.91
N LEU A 859 -3.94 -15.82 16.10
CA LEU A 859 -3.94 -14.87 17.21
C LEU A 859 -3.55 -15.62 18.48
N ALA A 860 -2.54 -15.11 19.19
CA ALA A 860 -2.13 -15.53 20.51
C ALA A 860 -2.36 -14.36 21.49
N ILE A 861 -3.02 -14.61 22.62
CA ILE A 861 -3.27 -13.61 23.66
C ILE A 861 -3.06 -14.21 25.04
N ASP A 862 -2.52 -13.45 25.98
CA ASP A 862 -2.44 -13.88 27.38
C ASP A 862 -3.82 -14.32 27.91
N GLN A 863 -3.83 -15.35 28.73
CA GLN A 863 -5.07 -15.84 29.34
C GLN A 863 -5.45 -14.97 30.54
N GLY A 864 -6.75 -14.69 30.69
CA GLY A 864 -7.27 -13.89 31.79
C GLY A 864 -8.20 -12.78 31.31
N THR A 865 -8.68 -11.99 32.28
CA THR A 865 -9.38 -10.74 32.02
C THR A 865 -8.35 -9.66 31.71
N ALA A 866 -8.59 -8.88 30.65
CA ALA A 866 -7.72 -7.83 30.18
C ALA A 866 -8.53 -6.58 29.80
N SER A 867 -7.82 -5.47 29.61
CA SER A 867 -8.35 -4.18 29.16
C SER A 867 -7.27 -3.41 28.40
N ASP A 868 -7.63 -2.86 27.25
CA ASP A 868 -6.79 -1.90 26.52
C ASP A 868 -6.95 -0.44 27.01
N GLY A 869 -7.91 -0.22 27.92
CA GLY A 869 -8.26 1.10 28.45
C GLY A 869 -9.72 1.43 28.20
N ASP A 870 -10.28 0.93 27.09
CA ASP A 870 -11.63 1.22 26.62
C ASP A 870 -12.50 -0.06 26.50
N THR A 871 -11.92 -1.15 26.02
CA THR A 871 -12.55 -2.45 25.81
C THR A 871 -12.12 -3.44 26.88
N LEU A 872 -13.09 -3.93 27.66
CA LEU A 872 -12.91 -5.12 28.51
C LEU A 872 -12.91 -6.38 27.62
N LEU A 873 -11.94 -7.27 27.82
CA LEU A 873 -11.84 -8.53 27.09
C LEU A 873 -11.38 -9.68 27.99
N GLN A 874 -11.56 -10.91 27.50
CA GLN A 874 -11.07 -12.11 28.16
C GLN A 874 -10.54 -13.13 27.15
N GLY A 875 -9.27 -13.51 27.27
CA GLY A 875 -8.70 -14.69 26.63
C GLY A 875 -8.80 -15.91 27.54
N GLY A 876 -9.16 -17.08 27.02
CA GLY A 876 -9.13 -18.31 27.81
C GLY A 876 -9.01 -19.60 27.00
N THR A 877 -8.39 -20.61 27.61
CA THR A 877 -8.42 -22.00 27.13
C THR A 877 -8.97 -22.91 28.22
N THR A 878 -10.01 -23.68 27.91
CA THR A 878 -10.64 -24.58 28.89
C THR A 878 -9.83 -25.85 29.13
N SER A 879 -10.20 -26.63 30.16
CA SER A 879 -9.75 -28.01 30.26
C SER A 879 -10.32 -28.88 29.13
N ARG A 880 -9.66 -30.03 28.89
CA ARG A 880 -10.07 -31.04 27.91
C ARG A 880 -11.31 -31.81 28.39
N SER A 881 -12.48 -31.20 28.24
CA SER A 881 -13.74 -31.72 28.81
C SER A 881 -14.96 -31.54 27.91
N PHE A 882 -14.76 -31.05 26.68
CA PHE A 882 -15.85 -30.72 25.76
C PHE A 882 -15.87 -31.71 24.60
N ASP A 883 -17.01 -32.33 24.38
CA ASP A 883 -17.27 -33.31 23.33
C ASP A 883 -18.56 -32.93 22.59
N HIS A 884 -19.23 -33.93 22.02
CA HIS A 884 -20.47 -33.77 21.28
C HIS A 884 -21.68 -33.38 22.14
N ASP A 885 -21.59 -33.56 23.46
CA ASP A 885 -22.63 -33.14 24.38
C ASP A 885 -22.55 -31.64 24.65
N ARG A 886 -23.73 -31.00 24.65
CA ARG A 886 -23.85 -29.57 24.92
C ARG A 886 -23.39 -29.26 26.35
N SER A 887 -22.37 -28.43 26.44
CA SER A 887 -21.73 -27.99 27.68
C SER A 887 -21.74 -26.46 27.79
N THR A 888 -21.31 -25.92 28.94
CA THR A 888 -21.27 -24.48 29.20
C THR A 888 -19.88 -24.05 29.64
N VAL A 889 -19.37 -22.99 29.04
CA VAL A 889 -18.14 -22.31 29.46
C VAL A 889 -18.53 -21.04 30.21
N ASN A 890 -18.01 -20.88 31.43
CA ASN A 890 -18.23 -19.68 32.23
C ASN A 890 -17.14 -18.64 31.92
N LEU A 891 -17.55 -17.39 31.77
CA LEU A 891 -16.67 -16.23 31.62
C LEU A 891 -16.33 -15.68 33.00
N ALA A 892 -15.07 -15.29 33.18
CA ALA A 892 -14.56 -14.74 34.43
C ALA A 892 -14.65 -13.21 34.47
N ALA A 893 -14.58 -12.56 33.30
CA ALA A 893 -14.75 -11.12 33.18
C ALA A 893 -16.21 -10.70 33.41
N ASN A 894 -16.39 -9.52 34.01
CA ASN A 894 -17.71 -8.97 34.34
C ASN A 894 -18.27 -8.15 33.16
N PHE A 895 -18.59 -8.79 32.06
CA PHE A 895 -19.17 -8.10 30.90
C PHE A 895 -20.52 -7.45 31.24
N GLU A 896 -20.81 -6.29 30.66
CA GLU A 896 -22.07 -5.59 30.90
C GLU A 896 -23.23 -6.20 30.10
N ALA A 897 -22.91 -6.76 28.93
CA ALA A 897 -23.82 -7.43 28.01
C ALA A 897 -23.19 -8.72 27.46
N ALA A 898 -23.92 -9.46 26.62
CA ALA A 898 -23.33 -10.58 25.90
C ALA A 898 -22.16 -10.09 25.02
N PRO A 899 -20.95 -10.65 25.19
CA PRO A 899 -19.77 -10.19 24.47
C PRO A 899 -19.79 -10.65 23.01
N SER A 900 -19.00 -10.00 22.16
CA SER A 900 -18.59 -10.57 20.87
C SER A 900 -17.63 -11.71 21.16
N LEU A 901 -18.07 -12.94 20.89
CA LEU A 901 -17.39 -14.17 21.30
C LEU A 901 -16.77 -14.87 20.10
N ILE A 902 -15.46 -15.05 20.15
CA ILE A 902 -14.68 -15.85 19.20
C ILE A 902 -14.26 -17.12 19.92
N ALA A 903 -14.77 -18.28 19.50
CA ALA A 903 -14.40 -19.57 20.07
C ALA A 903 -14.11 -20.60 18.98
N LYS A 904 -13.07 -21.41 19.20
CA LYS A 904 -12.64 -22.53 18.34
C LYS A 904 -12.13 -23.70 19.19
N LEU A 905 -11.99 -24.87 18.58
CA LEU A 905 -11.30 -25.99 19.22
C LEU A 905 -9.86 -25.59 19.56
N GLY A 906 -9.53 -25.65 20.85
CA GLY A 906 -8.23 -25.27 21.40
C GLY A 906 -7.23 -26.42 21.47
N SER A 907 -7.58 -27.60 20.93
CA SER A 907 -6.72 -28.78 20.95
C SER A 907 -6.95 -29.67 19.73
N TYR A 908 -6.09 -30.67 19.60
CA TYR A 908 -6.24 -31.77 18.65
C TYR A 908 -5.99 -33.09 19.39
N TYR A 909 -7.07 -33.72 19.84
CA TYR A 909 -7.04 -35.03 20.49
C TYR A 909 -7.96 -36.05 19.83
N GLY A 910 -9.10 -35.61 19.29
CA GLY A 910 -9.89 -36.38 18.34
C GLY A 910 -9.31 -36.20 16.93
N SER A 911 -9.17 -37.30 16.18
CA SER A 911 -8.75 -37.26 14.77
C SER A 911 -9.89 -36.93 13.81
N ASP A 912 -11.11 -36.99 14.32
CA ASP A 912 -12.31 -36.89 13.53
C ASP A 912 -12.59 -35.41 13.30
N THR A 913 -12.99 -35.09 12.09
CA THR A 913 -13.07 -33.70 11.64
C THR A 913 -14.26 -33.03 12.31
N ALA A 914 -14.00 -31.94 13.03
CA ALA A 914 -15.03 -31.28 13.80
C ALA A 914 -14.81 -29.77 13.93
N ASN A 915 -15.89 -29.06 14.22
CA ASN A 915 -15.88 -27.65 14.60
C ASN A 915 -16.83 -27.40 15.77
N LEU A 916 -16.74 -26.23 16.39
CA LEU A 916 -17.67 -25.88 17.47
C LEU A 916 -19.02 -25.44 16.93
N ARG A 917 -20.05 -25.61 17.76
CA ARG A 917 -21.32 -24.90 17.63
C ARG A 917 -21.65 -24.20 18.93
N LEU A 918 -21.97 -22.90 18.81
CA LEU A 918 -22.17 -22.02 19.96
C LEU A 918 -23.65 -21.73 20.18
N ASP A 919 -24.07 -21.53 21.42
CA ASP A 919 -25.39 -20.99 21.73
C ASP A 919 -25.36 -20.25 23.07
N SER A 920 -26.51 -19.71 23.48
CA SER A 920 -26.70 -19.17 24.84
C SER A 920 -25.59 -18.22 25.30
N ILE A 921 -25.10 -17.35 24.39
CA ILE A 921 -24.06 -16.37 24.72
C ILE A 921 -24.67 -15.32 25.63
N THR A 922 -24.23 -15.31 26.87
CA THR A 922 -24.64 -14.39 27.94
C THR A 922 -23.43 -13.64 28.45
N LYS A 923 -23.64 -12.61 29.26
CA LYS A 923 -22.55 -11.86 29.88
C LYS A 923 -21.65 -12.66 30.83
N THR A 924 -22.07 -13.85 31.26
CA THR A 924 -21.32 -14.70 32.22
C THR A 924 -20.94 -16.08 31.66
N SER A 925 -21.45 -16.47 30.49
CA SER A 925 -21.24 -17.83 29.97
C SER A 925 -21.67 -17.96 28.51
N PHE A 926 -21.22 -19.02 27.85
CA PHE A 926 -21.74 -19.45 26.56
C PHE A 926 -21.90 -20.97 26.52
N GLY A 927 -22.90 -21.43 25.76
CA GLY A 927 -23.07 -22.84 25.43
C GLY A 927 -22.21 -23.24 24.25
N VAL A 928 -21.65 -24.45 24.31
CA VAL A 928 -20.78 -24.99 23.27
C VAL A 928 -20.96 -26.51 23.16
N ARG A 929 -20.87 -27.04 21.95
CA ARG A 929 -20.66 -28.46 21.68
C ARG A 929 -19.67 -28.62 20.51
N VAL A 930 -18.96 -29.73 20.49
CA VAL A 930 -18.17 -30.15 19.34
C VAL A 930 -19.11 -30.84 18.35
N GLN A 931 -19.06 -30.49 17.07
CA GLN A 931 -19.85 -31.15 16.04
C GLN A 931 -18.91 -31.76 15.00
N GLU A 932 -18.88 -33.08 14.97
CA GLU A 932 -18.30 -33.85 13.88
C GLU A 932 -19.11 -33.67 12.60
N GLU A 933 -18.41 -33.77 11.48
CA GLU A 933 -19.01 -33.97 10.18
C GLU A 933 -19.13 -35.49 9.87
N GLN A 934 -19.95 -35.87 8.89
CA GLN A 934 -20.41 -37.25 8.68
C GLN A 934 -20.03 -37.80 7.29
N SER A 935 -18.92 -37.34 6.72
CA SER A 935 -18.50 -37.71 5.35
C SER A 935 -17.99 -39.15 5.26
N LEU A 936 -17.31 -39.66 6.29
CA LEU A 936 -16.77 -41.01 6.31
C LEU A 936 -17.72 -42.00 7.01
N ASP A 937 -18.30 -41.61 8.14
CA ASP A 937 -19.35 -42.37 8.82
C ASP A 937 -20.43 -41.47 9.44
N GLY A 938 -21.46 -42.08 10.04
CA GLY A 938 -22.63 -41.38 10.55
C GLY A 938 -22.60 -41.07 12.04
N GLU A 939 -21.54 -41.46 12.75
CA GLU A 939 -21.42 -41.22 14.19
C GLU A 939 -21.12 -39.73 14.45
N LEU A 940 -21.44 -39.24 15.65
CA LEU A 940 -21.16 -37.85 16.05
C LEU A 940 -20.39 -37.78 17.37
N SER A 941 -19.84 -38.92 17.81
CA SER A 941 -19.21 -39.06 19.12
C SER A 941 -17.77 -38.57 19.08
N HIS A 942 -17.56 -37.28 19.38
CA HIS A 942 -16.22 -36.71 19.43
C HIS A 942 -15.49 -36.95 20.76
N THR A 943 -14.17 -37.11 20.68
CA THR A 943 -13.27 -37.17 21.84
C THR A 943 -13.21 -35.81 22.57
N ASN A 944 -13.12 -35.81 23.91
CA ASN A 944 -13.02 -34.55 24.66
C ASN A 944 -11.85 -33.67 24.21
N GLU A 945 -12.12 -32.38 24.06
CA GLU A 945 -11.21 -31.32 23.62
C GLU A 945 -11.26 -30.10 24.56
N SER A 946 -10.27 -29.21 24.43
CA SER A 946 -10.34 -27.87 25.00
C SER A 946 -10.97 -26.88 24.03
N ILE A 947 -11.53 -25.80 24.57
CA ILE A 947 -12.07 -24.66 23.83
C ILE A 947 -11.13 -23.48 24.05
N ALA A 948 -10.64 -22.88 22.97
CA ALA A 948 -9.93 -21.61 23.00
C ALA A 948 -10.91 -20.50 22.64
N PHE A 949 -10.91 -19.40 23.41
CA PHE A 949 -11.83 -18.29 23.16
C PHE A 949 -11.26 -16.92 23.52
N VAL A 950 -11.76 -15.91 22.81
CA VAL A 950 -11.64 -14.50 23.15
C VAL A 950 -13.05 -13.90 23.20
N ALA A 951 -13.38 -13.26 24.31
CA ALA A 951 -14.65 -12.54 24.50
C ALA A 951 -14.38 -11.04 24.64
N LEU A 952 -15.01 -10.20 23.82
CA LEU A 952 -14.83 -8.75 23.80
C LEU A 952 -16.13 -8.04 24.19
N GLN A 953 -16.03 -7.01 25.02
CA GLN A 953 -17.18 -6.25 25.53
C GLN A 953 -18.01 -5.64 24.38
N GLY A 954 -19.33 -5.80 24.42
CA GLY A 954 -20.21 -5.21 23.41
C GLY A 954 -20.27 -5.96 22.08
N LYS A 955 -20.96 -5.37 21.09
CA LYS A 955 -21.25 -6.01 19.79
C LYS A 955 -20.25 -5.69 18.69
N ALA A 956 -19.52 -4.60 18.86
CA ALA A 956 -18.44 -4.14 18.02
C ALA A 956 -17.61 -3.13 18.81
N GLY A 957 -16.36 -2.92 18.40
CA GLY A 957 -15.46 -1.96 19.02
C GLY A 957 -14.06 -2.02 18.42
N VAL A 958 -13.19 -1.17 18.94
CA VAL A 958 -11.77 -1.07 18.58
C VAL A 958 -10.93 -1.60 19.73
N LEU A 959 -9.80 -2.22 19.39
CA LEU A 959 -8.73 -2.58 20.30
C LEU A 959 -7.55 -1.66 20.05
N SER A 960 -6.98 -1.11 21.13
CA SER A 960 -5.77 -0.30 21.08
C SER A 960 -4.60 -0.99 21.77
N GLY A 961 -3.37 -0.70 21.35
CA GLY A 961 -2.20 -1.30 21.97
C GLY A 961 -0.90 -0.75 21.43
N LEU A 962 0.19 -1.02 22.14
CA LEU A 962 1.53 -0.57 21.79
C LEU A 962 2.33 -1.70 21.16
N ALA A 963 3.02 -1.41 20.06
CA ALA A 963 3.98 -2.34 19.48
C ALA A 963 5.12 -2.63 20.48
N VAL A 964 5.61 -3.87 20.49
CA VAL A 964 6.71 -4.33 21.36
C VAL A 964 7.98 -4.57 20.59
#